data_AF-A0A093XCD9-F1
#
_entry.id   AF-A0A093XCD9-F1
#
_cell.length_a   1.000
_cell.length_b   1.000
_cell.length_c   1.000
_cell.angle_alpha   90.00
_cell.angle_beta   90.00
_cell.angle_gamma   90.00
#
_symmetry.space_group_name_H-M   'P 1'
#
loop_
_entity.id
_entity.type
_entity.pdbx_description
1 polymer ?
#
loop_
_entity_poly.entity_id
_entity_poly.type
_entity_poly.pdbx_seq_one_letter_code
_entity_poly.pdbx_strand_id
1 'polypeptide(L)'
;MSKIITVFGATGNQGGSVIRSLLADPVLAKEYKIRGITRDVTKEAAKKLSSQGVEMITADMSSPSSLDEALKGSHTVFLVTNFWETMSKDTEVAQGKAVADACKNTGVKHLIFSSLRSISEVTSGKLPNVSHFEGKAEIEQYIRNSGIPATFVLAGLFMQGLSGSMIKKRDDVYMLALPIDPETAKIPVFDVEEDTGKFVKAVVKNYPNIIGKRILIATDYVSPRQLTDEISQTLGVKAAAIQIPEETFKSFLPPPVAQELLENMLVMDREGYFGVVFESTTLNLALVTLDTMENINIRRATVEDAASISQIQYQALEKFHGFYSGFLATHPRYILPITTKTAINNPENIFLVAADPATDEVVGFVRYAVVPEKKPEEAKKEEEKDAKSQLDRTQPEFANLFAPKEHVKELWEEFSKRDDEMDACYEGVAKGQRHYYIKHLMINPAHQRRGIGAKLLSAVLAKSDAEKLPTFLTSSAEAHPLYMKLGFVDFGPDFRIDNEGWARRIMELDEELGVDENRRLRDKCLGLFEVENCMAIFPVQSLVAPAQRPTSTQRTNLFNSQSPSSIRTMASDSDYMAFLDKANKQRDAGRDEARTKASTQPSKQIQTETVDGGVKVPEQLKKVDAFYVSETDEPFEPVALSWKGASSGKWPGTDEFASLITSGSKPDIEILSEKSFDPRSQYSSEIQAVRAAVAASDSKVNESDVKVKVYRVEVGNSRVEYWIIALDGAEGKIVGLMAKAIES
;
A
#
# COMPACT_ATOMS: atom_id res chain seq x y z
N MET A 1 15.45 34.60 12.57
CA MET A 1 14.62 34.63 11.35
C MET A 1 13.70 33.43 11.38
N SER A 2 12.44 33.57 10.96
CA SER A 2 11.51 32.45 10.79
C SER A 2 12.09 31.45 9.78
N LYS A 3 12.01 30.16 10.07
CA LYS A 3 12.37 29.09 9.13
C LYS A 3 11.44 29.14 7.92
N ILE A 4 11.86 28.65 6.76
CA ILE A 4 11.00 28.52 5.58
C ILE A 4 10.67 27.05 5.38
N ILE A 5 9.40 26.73 5.20
CA ILE A 5 8.95 25.43 4.71
C ILE A 5 8.38 25.59 3.30
N THR A 6 9.02 24.91 2.34
CA THR A 6 8.64 24.97 0.93
C THR A 6 7.86 23.72 0.54
N VAL A 7 6.68 23.90 -0.04
CA VAL A 7 5.71 22.84 -0.33
C VAL A 7 5.53 22.71 -1.84
N PHE A 8 6.03 21.63 -2.43
CA PHE A 8 5.68 21.23 -3.79
C PHE A 8 4.27 20.65 -3.84
N GLY A 9 3.60 20.81 -4.99
CA GLY A 9 2.19 20.41 -5.12
C GLY A 9 1.26 21.21 -4.22
N ALA A 10 1.60 22.48 -3.94
CA ALA A 10 0.90 23.35 -3.00
C ALA A 10 -0.61 23.47 -3.28
N THR A 11 -1.00 23.41 -4.55
CA THR A 11 -2.40 23.51 -5.01
C THR A 11 -3.09 22.15 -5.15
N GLY A 12 -2.40 21.04 -4.91
CA GLY A 12 -2.98 19.68 -4.93
C GLY A 12 -3.37 19.19 -3.54
N ASN A 13 -4.02 18.03 -3.47
CA ASN A 13 -4.65 17.52 -2.24
C ASN A 13 -3.66 17.40 -1.06
N GLN A 14 -2.52 16.74 -1.29
CA GLN A 14 -1.49 16.57 -0.26
C GLN A 14 -0.86 17.90 0.17
N GLY A 15 -0.33 18.67 -0.78
CA GLY A 15 0.35 19.94 -0.46
C GLY A 15 -0.58 20.97 0.15
N GLY A 16 -1.83 21.06 -0.31
CA GLY A 16 -2.87 21.90 0.27
C GLY A 16 -3.19 21.52 1.71
N SER A 17 -3.32 20.22 1.99
CA SER A 17 -3.51 19.71 3.36
C SER A 17 -2.36 20.10 4.29
N VAL A 18 -1.12 19.95 3.82
CA VAL A 18 0.11 20.36 4.55
C VAL A 18 0.05 21.84 4.89
N ILE A 19 -0.22 22.70 3.91
CA ILE A 19 -0.27 24.15 4.12
C ILE A 19 -1.34 24.52 5.15
N ARG A 20 -2.57 24.01 4.99
CA ARG A 20 -3.68 24.27 5.93
C ARG A 20 -3.31 23.85 7.36
N SER A 21 -2.74 22.66 7.52
CA SER A 21 -2.37 22.13 8.84
C SER A 21 -1.27 22.92 9.53
N LEU A 22 -0.30 23.45 8.76
CA LEU A 22 0.79 24.27 9.29
C LEU A 22 0.30 25.68 9.66
N LEU A 23 -0.56 26.29 8.83
CA LEU A 23 -1.16 27.60 9.13
C LEU A 23 -2.07 27.55 10.37
N ALA A 24 -2.81 26.45 10.55
CA ALA A 24 -3.70 26.28 11.70
C ALA A 24 -2.97 26.04 13.03
N ASP A 25 -1.68 25.70 13.01
CA ASP A 25 -0.90 25.46 14.23
C ASP A 25 -0.22 26.76 14.71
N PRO A 26 -0.60 27.32 15.86
CA PRO A 26 -0.14 28.64 16.29
C PRO A 26 1.35 28.68 16.66
N VAL A 27 1.97 27.53 16.93
CA VAL A 27 3.42 27.45 17.20
C VAL A 27 4.17 27.41 15.88
N LEU A 28 3.78 26.52 14.97
CA LEU A 28 4.46 26.38 13.68
C LEU A 28 4.24 27.59 12.78
N ALA A 29 3.06 28.22 12.79
CA ALA A 29 2.80 29.43 12.03
C ALA A 29 3.67 30.63 12.47
N LYS A 30 4.21 30.61 13.69
CA LYS A 30 5.19 31.60 14.18
C LYS A 30 6.64 31.21 13.84
N GLU A 31 6.94 29.92 13.85
CA GLU A 31 8.28 29.39 13.59
C GLU A 31 8.61 29.35 12.09
N TYR A 32 7.62 29.03 11.25
CA TYR A 32 7.75 28.81 9.82
C TYR A 32 6.97 29.85 9.00
N LYS A 33 7.64 30.38 7.97
CA LYS A 33 6.97 30.96 6.80
C LYS A 33 6.75 29.85 5.77
N ILE A 34 5.57 29.81 5.19
CA ILE A 34 5.20 28.79 4.21
C ILE A 34 5.41 29.36 2.81
N ARG A 35 6.12 28.60 1.98
CA ARG A 35 6.29 28.86 0.56
C ARG A 35 5.62 27.75 -0.23
N GLY A 36 4.73 28.09 -1.16
CA GLY A 36 4.07 27.14 -2.04
C GLY A 36 4.68 27.17 -3.44
N ILE A 37 4.97 26.01 -4.02
CA ILE A 37 5.43 25.89 -5.40
C ILE A 37 4.28 25.47 -6.31
N THR A 38 4.12 26.20 -7.41
CA THR A 38 3.18 25.91 -8.51
C THR A 38 3.85 26.24 -9.83
N ARG A 39 3.33 25.69 -10.95
CA ARG A 39 3.76 26.10 -12.30
C ARG A 39 3.12 27.41 -12.74
N ASP A 40 2.01 27.79 -12.11
CA ASP A 40 1.27 29.00 -12.45
C ASP A 40 0.66 29.61 -11.18
N VAL A 41 1.21 30.75 -10.77
CA VAL A 41 0.76 31.54 -9.61
C VAL A 41 -0.48 32.38 -9.90
N THR A 42 -0.91 32.46 -11.16
CA THR A 42 -2.07 33.27 -11.57
C THR A 42 -3.40 32.52 -11.43
N LYS A 43 -3.36 31.19 -11.22
CA LYS A 43 -4.55 30.38 -10.98
C LYS A 43 -5.22 30.71 -9.64
N GLU A 44 -6.54 30.58 -9.58
CA GLU A 44 -7.34 30.89 -8.39
C GLU A 44 -6.88 30.13 -7.15
N ALA A 45 -6.52 28.85 -7.28
CA ALA A 45 -5.98 28.07 -6.16
C ALA A 45 -4.70 28.68 -5.56
N ALA A 46 -3.80 29.20 -6.41
CA ALA A 46 -2.58 29.87 -5.95
C ALA A 46 -2.88 31.25 -5.34
N LYS A 47 -3.79 32.03 -5.93
CA LYS A 47 -4.25 33.32 -5.36
C LYS A 47 -4.90 33.13 -3.98
N LYS A 48 -5.70 32.08 -3.80
CA LYS A 48 -6.31 31.75 -2.51
C LYS A 48 -5.24 31.47 -1.46
N LEU A 49 -4.22 30.67 -1.77
CA LEU A 49 -3.10 30.43 -0.86
C LEU A 49 -2.32 31.72 -0.54
N SER A 50 -2.07 32.58 -1.53
CA SER A 50 -1.45 33.89 -1.31
C SER A 50 -2.25 34.75 -0.33
N SER A 51 -3.60 34.77 -0.44
CA SER A 51 -4.47 35.51 0.48
C SER A 51 -4.41 35.01 1.93
N GLN A 52 -3.98 33.75 2.12
CA GLN A 52 -3.78 33.13 3.43
C GLN A 52 -2.35 33.33 3.98
N GLY A 53 -1.52 34.13 3.31
CA GLY A 53 -0.16 34.46 3.74
C GLY A 53 0.91 33.49 3.26
N VAL A 54 0.62 32.62 2.29
CA VAL A 54 1.59 31.72 1.67
C VAL A 54 2.39 32.46 0.59
N GLU A 55 3.71 32.34 0.61
CA GLU A 55 4.57 32.85 -0.46
C GLU A 55 4.50 31.90 -1.68
N MET A 56 3.74 32.27 -2.71
CA MET A 56 3.63 31.45 -3.92
C MET A 56 4.77 31.75 -4.90
N ILE A 57 5.52 30.72 -5.31
CA ILE A 57 6.62 30.82 -6.28
C ILE A 57 6.34 29.92 -7.48
N THR A 58 6.65 30.44 -8.67
CA THR A 58 6.63 29.68 -9.92
C THR A 58 7.89 28.83 -10.05
N ALA A 59 7.75 27.50 -10.10
CA ALA A 59 8.83 26.59 -10.49
C ALA A 59 8.26 25.28 -11.07
N ASP A 60 9.06 24.59 -11.89
CA ASP A 60 8.71 23.31 -12.48
C ASP A 60 9.80 22.29 -12.14
N MET A 61 9.40 21.13 -11.61
CA MET A 61 10.31 20.02 -11.28
C MET A 61 11.03 19.47 -12.52
N SER A 62 10.47 19.70 -13.71
CA SER A 62 11.04 19.33 -15.01
C SER A 62 12.03 20.38 -15.55
N SER A 63 12.21 21.49 -14.84
CA SER A 63 13.16 22.56 -15.16
C SER A 63 14.17 22.74 -14.02
N PRO A 64 15.21 21.89 -13.92
CA PRO A 64 16.15 21.89 -12.79
C PRO A 64 16.77 23.24 -12.46
N SER A 65 17.03 24.07 -13.48
CA SER A 65 17.60 25.42 -13.33
C SER A 65 16.71 26.38 -12.52
N SER A 66 15.41 26.10 -12.40
CA SER A 66 14.48 26.91 -11.61
C SER A 66 14.41 26.53 -10.12
N LEU A 67 14.92 25.34 -9.77
CA LEU A 67 14.68 24.74 -8.45
C LEU A 67 15.58 25.33 -7.35
N ASP A 68 16.84 25.63 -7.66
CA ASP A 68 17.78 26.20 -6.68
C ASP A 68 17.31 27.56 -6.15
N GLU A 69 16.85 28.44 -7.04
CA GLU A 69 16.31 29.74 -6.63
C GLU A 69 14.98 29.59 -5.88
N ALA A 70 14.10 28.66 -6.29
CA ALA A 70 12.85 28.38 -5.58
C ALA A 70 13.08 27.83 -4.16
N LEU A 71 14.15 27.05 -3.95
CA LEU A 71 14.49 26.44 -2.67
C LEU A 71 15.41 27.29 -1.78
N LYS A 72 15.95 28.39 -2.30
CA LYS A 72 16.85 29.28 -1.57
C LYS A 72 16.28 29.71 -0.21
N GLY A 73 17.04 29.44 0.85
CA GLY A 73 16.68 29.76 2.24
C GLY A 73 15.67 28.80 2.87
N SER A 74 15.23 27.75 2.17
CA SER A 74 14.32 26.73 2.73
C SER A 74 15.01 25.95 3.85
N HIS A 75 14.37 25.87 5.00
CA HIS A 75 14.79 24.97 6.07
C HIS A 75 14.24 23.56 5.82
N THR A 76 12.93 23.47 5.58
CA THR A 76 12.21 22.22 5.34
C THR A 76 11.59 22.26 3.94
N VAL A 77 11.57 21.12 3.25
CA VAL A 77 10.89 20.96 1.96
C VAL A 77 9.92 19.79 2.06
N PHE A 78 8.66 19.99 1.69
CA PHE A 78 7.72 18.91 1.42
C PHE A 78 7.67 18.68 -0.09
N LEU A 79 8.00 17.46 -0.53
CA LEU A 79 8.02 17.05 -1.92
C LEU A 79 6.96 15.97 -2.17
N VAL A 80 6.10 16.21 -3.15
CA VAL A 80 5.21 15.23 -3.75
C VAL A 80 5.35 15.29 -5.27
N THR A 81 5.44 14.12 -5.90
CA THR A 81 5.51 13.95 -7.37
C THR A 81 4.24 13.26 -7.88
N ASN A 82 3.90 13.48 -9.15
CA ASN A 82 2.67 12.96 -9.75
C ASN A 82 2.94 12.12 -11.01
N PHE A 83 3.04 10.80 -10.84
CA PHE A 83 3.14 9.83 -11.94
C PHE A 83 2.03 10.00 -13.00
N TRP A 84 0.78 10.17 -12.55
CA TRP A 84 -0.40 10.13 -13.42
C TRP A 84 -0.49 11.29 -14.42
N GLU A 85 0.29 12.34 -14.23
CA GLU A 85 0.36 13.46 -15.17
C GLU A 85 1.09 13.09 -16.47
N THR A 86 2.10 12.23 -16.38
CA THR A 86 2.97 11.89 -17.52
C THR A 86 2.88 10.42 -17.91
N MET A 87 2.32 9.57 -17.04
CA MET A 87 2.30 8.11 -17.19
C MET A 87 3.70 7.53 -17.44
N SER A 88 4.73 8.20 -16.89
CA SER A 88 6.14 7.91 -17.16
C SER A 88 6.92 7.88 -15.85
N LYS A 89 7.34 6.67 -15.47
CA LYS A 89 8.20 6.44 -14.30
C LYS A 89 9.49 7.27 -14.41
N ASP A 90 10.14 7.24 -15.56
CA ASP A 90 11.42 7.92 -15.78
C ASP A 90 11.30 9.43 -15.62
N THR A 91 10.19 10.02 -16.09
CA THR A 91 9.93 11.44 -15.93
C THR A 91 9.70 11.81 -14.47
N GLU A 92 8.90 11.03 -13.73
CA GLU A 92 8.67 11.26 -12.30
C GLU A 92 9.97 11.13 -11.49
N VAL A 93 10.77 10.10 -11.79
CA VAL A 93 12.07 9.87 -11.17
C VAL A 93 13.01 11.03 -11.43
N ALA A 94 13.09 11.53 -12.67
CA ALA A 94 13.91 12.69 -13.02
C ALA A 94 13.50 13.94 -12.24
N GLN A 95 12.19 14.19 -12.10
CA GLN A 95 11.64 15.31 -11.31
C GLN A 95 12.02 15.19 -9.83
N GLY A 96 11.83 14.01 -9.23
CA GLY A 96 12.17 13.77 -7.82
C GLY A 96 13.66 13.94 -7.53
N LYS A 97 14.53 13.41 -8.41
CA LYS A 97 15.98 13.56 -8.33
C LYS A 97 16.40 15.03 -8.46
N ALA A 98 15.82 15.77 -9.41
CA ALA A 98 16.12 17.20 -9.60
C ALA A 98 15.80 18.04 -8.35
N VAL A 99 14.66 17.79 -7.68
CA VAL A 99 14.32 18.49 -6.44
C VAL A 99 15.24 18.07 -5.29
N ALA A 100 15.62 16.79 -5.20
CA ALA A 100 16.57 16.32 -4.21
C ALA A 100 17.94 17.01 -4.39
N ASP A 101 18.46 17.07 -5.61
CA ASP A 101 19.70 17.79 -5.91
C ASP A 101 19.62 19.26 -5.54
N ALA A 102 18.51 19.93 -5.87
CA ALA A 102 18.30 21.33 -5.48
C ALA A 102 18.23 21.52 -3.95
N CYS A 103 17.62 20.57 -3.22
CA CYS A 103 17.64 20.58 -1.75
C CYS A 103 19.06 20.49 -1.19
N LYS A 104 19.90 19.63 -1.79
CA LYS A 104 21.31 19.48 -1.42
C LYS A 104 22.10 20.75 -1.73
N ASN A 105 21.96 21.29 -2.94
CA ASN A 105 22.68 22.48 -3.40
C ASN A 105 22.36 23.71 -2.53
N THR A 106 21.11 23.83 -2.08
CA THR A 106 20.63 24.97 -1.27
C THR A 106 20.75 24.76 0.23
N GLY A 107 21.23 23.59 0.68
CA GLY A 107 21.50 23.30 2.08
C GLY A 107 20.27 23.08 2.95
N VAL A 108 19.17 22.57 2.36
CA VAL A 108 17.93 22.19 3.05
C VAL A 108 18.24 21.25 4.21
N LYS A 109 17.61 21.51 5.36
CA LYS A 109 17.86 20.80 6.62
C LYS A 109 16.94 19.61 6.84
N HIS A 110 15.79 19.59 6.17
CA HIS A 110 14.81 18.51 6.27
C HIS A 110 14.00 18.37 4.98
N LEU A 111 14.18 17.27 4.25
CA LEU A 111 13.33 16.91 3.10
C LEU A 111 12.28 15.89 3.54
N ILE A 112 11.01 16.25 3.45
CA ILE A 112 9.87 15.35 3.66
C ILE A 112 9.36 14.91 2.29
N PHE A 113 9.53 13.64 1.94
CA PHE A 113 9.13 13.13 0.63
C PHE A 113 7.92 12.20 0.74
N SER A 114 6.86 12.49 -0.04
CA SER A 114 5.70 11.61 -0.23
C SER A 114 6.10 10.41 -1.11
N SER A 115 6.50 9.33 -0.46
CA SER A 115 7.03 8.11 -1.07
C SER A 115 5.99 6.98 -1.12
N LEU A 116 6.36 5.86 -1.74
CA LEU A 116 5.68 4.56 -1.72
C LEU A 116 6.75 3.45 -1.67
N ARG A 117 6.39 2.24 -1.19
CA ARG A 117 7.31 1.09 -1.17
C ARG A 117 7.53 0.55 -2.59
N SER A 118 8.66 -0.09 -2.85
CA SER A 118 8.79 -0.92 -4.06
C SER A 118 7.89 -2.16 -3.89
N ILE A 119 6.92 -2.33 -4.78
CA ILE A 119 6.03 -3.50 -4.76
C ILE A 119 6.80 -4.73 -5.22
N SER A 120 7.72 -4.56 -6.16
CA SER A 120 8.64 -5.61 -6.59
C SER A 120 9.49 -6.13 -5.43
N GLU A 121 10.03 -5.24 -4.59
CA GLU A 121 10.76 -5.63 -3.37
C GLU A 121 9.84 -6.35 -2.37
N VAL A 122 8.68 -5.75 -2.06
CA VAL A 122 7.73 -6.30 -1.07
C VAL A 122 7.21 -7.69 -1.49
N THR A 123 7.03 -7.91 -2.78
CA THR A 123 6.46 -9.15 -3.33
C THR A 123 7.53 -10.13 -3.81
N SER A 124 8.82 -9.83 -3.62
CA SER A 124 9.94 -10.62 -4.16
C SER A 124 9.83 -10.87 -5.67
N GLY A 125 9.43 -9.83 -6.42
CA GLY A 125 9.30 -9.83 -7.88
C GLY A 125 8.02 -10.46 -8.43
N LYS A 126 7.07 -10.88 -7.57
CA LYS A 126 5.82 -11.51 -8.03
C LYS A 126 4.86 -10.53 -8.71
N LEU A 127 4.88 -9.26 -8.33
CA LEU A 127 4.03 -8.19 -8.88
C LEU A 127 4.91 -7.03 -9.40
N PRO A 128 5.55 -7.18 -10.57
CA PRO A 128 6.59 -6.26 -11.03
C PRO A 128 6.08 -5.01 -11.78
N ASN A 129 4.77 -4.91 -12.06
CA ASN A 129 4.23 -3.93 -13.00
C ASN A 129 3.64 -2.67 -12.34
N VAL A 130 3.85 -2.46 -11.03
CA VAL A 130 3.33 -1.29 -10.31
C VAL A 130 4.27 -0.07 -10.42
N SER A 131 4.37 0.46 -11.64
CA SER A 131 5.34 1.51 -12.02
C SER A 131 5.30 2.76 -11.14
N HIS A 132 4.11 3.24 -10.75
CA HIS A 132 3.97 4.44 -9.90
C HIS A 132 4.50 4.26 -8.47
N PHE A 133 4.58 3.02 -7.96
CA PHE A 133 5.23 2.72 -6.69
C PHE A 133 6.75 2.63 -6.86
N GLU A 134 7.20 1.97 -7.93
CA GLU A 134 8.63 1.80 -8.22
C GLU A 134 9.33 3.14 -8.46
N GLY A 135 8.68 4.10 -9.14
CA GLY A 135 9.22 5.44 -9.34
C GLY A 135 9.50 6.17 -8.02
N LYS A 136 8.53 6.15 -7.09
CA LYS A 136 8.69 6.77 -5.78
C LYS A 136 9.72 6.07 -4.91
N ALA A 137 9.75 4.73 -4.93
CA ALA A 137 10.77 3.96 -4.22
C ALA A 137 12.19 4.28 -4.72
N GLU A 138 12.36 4.46 -6.04
CA GLU A 138 13.64 4.84 -6.64
C GLU A 138 14.07 6.26 -6.23
N ILE A 139 13.15 7.23 -6.22
CA ILE A 139 13.41 8.60 -5.74
C ILE A 139 13.80 8.57 -4.26
N GLU A 140 13.11 7.81 -3.43
CA GLU A 140 13.45 7.66 -2.02
C GLU A 140 14.86 7.09 -1.84
N GLN A 141 15.20 6.01 -2.56
CA GLN A 141 16.53 5.42 -2.47
C GLN A 141 17.62 6.41 -2.90
N TYR A 142 17.33 7.22 -3.92
CA TYR A 142 18.21 8.30 -4.36
C TYR A 142 18.41 9.36 -3.26
N ILE A 143 17.33 9.81 -2.61
CA ILE A 143 17.40 10.78 -1.49
C ILE A 143 18.21 10.21 -0.32
N ARG A 144 18.02 8.93 0.03
CA ARG A 144 18.81 8.26 1.08
C ARG A 144 20.30 8.24 0.73
N ASN A 145 20.63 7.98 -0.53
CA ASN A 145 22.02 7.91 -1.01
C ASN A 145 22.68 9.30 -1.18
N SER A 146 21.89 10.36 -1.33
CA SER A 146 22.42 11.71 -1.59
C SER A 146 22.95 12.41 -0.34
N GLY A 147 22.62 11.90 0.86
CA GLY A 147 23.03 12.43 2.16
C GLY A 147 22.17 13.59 2.68
N ILE A 148 21.04 13.89 2.02
CA ILE A 148 20.10 14.91 2.47
C ILE A 148 19.34 14.38 3.70
N PRO A 149 19.25 15.12 4.81
CA PRO A 149 18.45 14.68 5.94
C PRO A 149 16.97 14.67 5.56
N ALA A 150 16.38 13.48 5.47
CA ALA A 150 15.05 13.30 4.92
C ALA A 150 14.16 12.39 5.78
N THR A 151 12.84 12.59 5.71
CA THR A 151 11.81 11.70 6.26
C THR A 151 10.84 11.34 5.14
N PHE A 152 10.36 10.11 5.11
CA PHE A 152 9.54 9.60 4.02
C PHE A 152 8.13 9.36 4.54
N VAL A 153 7.13 9.96 3.91
CA VAL A 153 5.73 9.74 4.26
C VAL A 153 5.09 8.86 3.20
N LEU A 154 4.56 7.72 3.60
CA LEU A 154 4.00 6.71 2.70
C LEU A 154 2.49 6.77 2.80
N ALA A 155 1.87 7.29 1.76
CA ALA A 155 0.44 7.54 1.75
C ALA A 155 -0.34 6.25 1.50
N GLY A 156 -1.37 5.99 2.33
CA GLY A 156 -2.37 4.95 2.09
C GLY A 156 -3.27 5.26 0.89
N LEU A 157 -4.33 4.47 0.72
CA LEU A 157 -5.32 4.73 -0.32
C LEU A 157 -6.17 5.96 0.05
N PHE A 158 -6.32 6.91 -0.88
CA PHE A 158 -7.10 8.11 -0.65
C PHE A 158 -8.59 7.75 -0.67
N MET A 159 -9.32 8.13 0.38
CA MET A 159 -10.77 7.92 0.44
C MET A 159 -11.50 8.59 -0.73
N GLN A 160 -10.99 9.72 -1.22
CA GLN A 160 -11.46 10.42 -2.42
C GLN A 160 -11.49 9.50 -3.65
N GLY A 161 -10.50 8.61 -3.78
CA GLY A 161 -10.39 7.66 -4.89
C GLY A 161 -11.39 6.50 -4.82
N LEU A 162 -11.99 6.24 -3.65
CA LEU A 162 -13.03 5.22 -3.48
C LEU A 162 -14.37 5.64 -4.12
N SER A 163 -14.58 6.95 -4.27
CA SER A 163 -15.78 7.50 -4.93
C SER A 163 -15.64 7.51 -6.47
N GLY A 164 -16.77 7.34 -7.18
CA GLY A 164 -16.88 7.44 -8.64
C GLY A 164 -16.29 6.29 -9.47
N SER A 165 -15.01 5.95 -9.27
CA SER A 165 -14.27 5.01 -10.13
C SER A 165 -14.37 3.54 -9.71
N MET A 166 -14.30 3.26 -8.40
CA MET A 166 -14.32 1.90 -7.84
C MET A 166 -15.72 1.43 -7.41
N ILE A 167 -16.55 2.33 -6.88
CA ILE A 167 -17.91 2.03 -6.45
C ILE A 167 -18.89 2.46 -7.54
N LYS A 168 -19.49 1.48 -8.22
CA LYS A 168 -20.46 1.72 -9.29
C LYS A 168 -21.85 1.32 -8.85
N LYS A 169 -22.85 2.15 -9.18
CA LYS A 169 -24.25 1.77 -8.98
C LYS A 169 -24.66 0.74 -10.04
N ARG A 170 -25.16 -0.41 -9.59
CA ARG A 170 -25.80 -1.45 -10.41
C ARG A 170 -27.19 -1.68 -9.81
N ASP A 171 -28.23 -1.40 -10.58
CA ASP A 171 -29.60 -1.34 -10.09
C ASP A 171 -29.70 -0.41 -8.85
N ASP A 172 -30.24 -0.91 -7.74
CA ASP A 172 -30.35 -0.19 -6.47
C ASP A 172 -29.19 -0.45 -5.50
N VAL A 173 -28.08 -1.04 -5.97
CA VAL A 173 -26.93 -1.42 -5.13
C VAL A 173 -25.66 -0.70 -5.60
N TYR A 174 -24.97 -0.05 -4.67
CA TYR A 174 -23.62 0.45 -4.87
C TYR A 174 -22.63 -0.71 -4.72
N MET A 175 -22.04 -1.14 -5.84
CA MET A 175 -21.16 -2.30 -5.88
C MET A 175 -19.69 -1.88 -5.89
N LEU A 176 -18.93 -2.45 -4.95
CA LEU A 176 -17.48 -2.42 -4.94
C LEU A 176 -16.96 -3.78 -5.45
N ALA A 177 -16.54 -3.83 -6.71
CA ALA A 177 -16.11 -5.06 -7.37
C ALA A 177 -14.58 -5.06 -7.55
N LEU A 178 -13.87 -5.84 -6.72
CA LEU A 178 -12.41 -5.84 -6.67
C LEU A 178 -11.84 -7.26 -6.84
N PRO A 179 -10.58 -7.43 -7.29
CA PRO A 179 -9.96 -8.75 -7.48
C PRO A 179 -9.35 -9.31 -6.18
N ILE A 180 -9.84 -8.89 -5.02
CA ILE A 180 -9.31 -9.19 -3.69
C ILE A 180 -10.42 -9.69 -2.76
N ASP A 181 -10.05 -10.42 -1.71
CA ASP A 181 -11.03 -10.93 -0.75
C ASP A 181 -11.77 -9.79 -0.02
N PRO A 182 -13.11 -9.71 -0.11
CA PRO A 182 -13.87 -8.61 0.47
C PRO A 182 -13.93 -8.63 1.99
N GLU A 183 -13.68 -9.79 2.63
CA GLU A 183 -13.73 -9.96 4.07
C GLU A 183 -12.34 -9.78 4.70
N THR A 184 -11.31 -10.37 4.07
CA THR A 184 -9.98 -10.45 4.69
C THR A 184 -9.00 -9.38 4.24
N ALA A 185 -9.13 -8.81 3.04
CA ALA A 185 -8.21 -7.78 2.56
C ALA A 185 -8.24 -6.56 3.49
N LYS A 186 -7.08 -5.95 3.76
CA LYS A 186 -6.95 -4.78 4.63
C LYS A 186 -6.37 -3.60 3.87
N ILE A 187 -7.24 -2.65 3.52
CA ILE A 187 -6.91 -1.47 2.75
C ILE A 187 -6.63 -0.32 3.74
N PRO A 188 -5.39 0.20 3.82
CA PRO A 188 -5.15 1.42 4.59
C PRO A 188 -5.80 2.59 3.87
N VAL A 189 -6.71 3.26 4.54
CA VAL A 189 -7.43 4.42 3.99
C VAL A 189 -7.15 5.66 4.82
N PHE A 190 -7.20 6.82 4.17
CA PHE A 190 -7.21 8.11 4.85
C PHE A 190 -7.79 9.22 3.96
N ASP A 191 -8.22 10.32 4.59
CA ASP A 191 -8.63 11.52 3.85
C ASP A 191 -7.37 12.33 3.48
N VAL A 192 -7.04 12.36 2.20
CA VAL A 192 -5.81 13.05 1.74
C VAL A 192 -5.84 14.56 1.98
N GLU A 193 -7.02 15.17 1.94
CA GLU A 193 -7.16 16.61 2.09
C GLU A 193 -7.18 17.04 3.55
N GLU A 194 -7.73 16.22 4.43
CA GLU A 194 -7.83 16.53 5.86
C GLU A 194 -6.63 16.02 6.66
N ASP A 195 -6.05 14.87 6.30
CA ASP A 195 -5.11 14.18 7.19
C ASP A 195 -3.64 14.26 6.77
N THR A 196 -3.29 14.38 5.48
CA THR A 196 -1.87 14.46 5.06
C THR A 196 -1.11 15.52 5.86
N GLY A 197 -1.69 16.70 5.99
CA GLY A 197 -1.08 17.79 6.73
C GLY A 197 -0.96 17.53 8.23
N LYS A 198 -1.85 16.75 8.84
CA LYS A 198 -1.75 16.36 10.26
C LYS A 198 -0.52 15.48 10.49
N PHE A 199 -0.28 14.51 9.61
CA PHE A 199 0.92 13.65 9.67
C PHE A 199 2.20 14.45 9.39
N VAL A 200 2.23 15.25 8.33
CA VAL A 200 3.42 16.06 7.98
C VAL A 200 3.71 17.10 9.08
N LYS A 201 2.69 17.69 9.69
CA LYS A 201 2.85 18.56 10.87
C LYS A 201 3.55 17.83 12.02
N ALA A 202 3.16 16.58 12.30
CA ALA A 202 3.83 15.78 13.33
C ALA A 202 5.30 15.49 12.96
N VAL A 203 5.58 15.22 11.68
CA VAL A 203 6.97 15.05 11.17
C VAL A 203 7.80 16.32 11.39
N VAL A 204 7.26 17.49 11.07
CA VAL A 204 7.95 18.79 11.28
C VAL A 204 8.24 19.02 12.76
N LYS A 205 7.29 18.73 13.66
CA LYS A 205 7.47 18.91 15.12
C LYS A 205 8.50 17.96 15.73
N ASN A 206 8.71 16.78 15.14
CA ASN A 206 9.64 15.78 15.63
C ASN A 206 11.02 15.85 14.93
N TYR A 207 11.25 16.83 14.08
CA TYR A 207 12.58 17.10 13.54
C TYR A 207 13.55 17.51 14.68
N PRO A 208 14.79 16.96 14.73
CA PRO A 208 15.44 16.06 13.78
C PRO A 208 15.33 14.55 14.10
N ASN A 209 14.59 14.17 15.16
CA ASN A 209 14.56 12.80 15.70
C ASN A 209 13.98 11.76 14.72
N ILE A 210 13.23 12.21 13.71
CA ILE A 210 12.52 11.36 12.75
C ILE A 210 13.21 11.30 11.37
N ILE A 211 14.43 11.81 11.26
CA ILE A 211 15.24 11.72 10.03
C ILE A 211 15.58 10.24 9.74
N GLY A 212 15.51 9.86 8.47
CA GLY A 212 15.77 8.52 7.96
C GLY A 212 14.57 7.56 8.05
N LYS A 213 13.47 7.96 8.70
CA LYS A 213 12.32 7.10 8.98
C LYS A 213 11.26 7.18 7.87
N ARG A 214 10.53 6.07 7.66
CA ARG A 214 9.23 6.03 6.96
C ARG A 214 8.07 6.19 7.94
N ILE A 215 7.12 7.06 7.60
CA ILE A 215 5.86 7.27 8.32
C ILE A 215 4.72 6.78 7.44
N LEU A 216 4.00 5.75 7.89
CA LEU A 216 2.86 5.21 7.17
C LEU A 216 1.63 6.07 7.48
N ILE A 217 0.99 6.61 6.45
CA ILE A 217 -0.18 7.48 6.58
C ILE A 217 -1.42 6.63 6.28
N ALA A 218 -2.17 6.31 7.33
CA ALA A 218 -3.50 5.73 7.27
C ALA A 218 -4.26 6.19 8.53
N THR A 219 -5.57 6.39 8.41
CA THR A 219 -6.45 6.60 9.57
C THR A 219 -7.17 5.32 9.98
N ASP A 220 -7.37 4.39 9.04
CA ASP A 220 -7.97 3.09 9.33
C ASP A 220 -7.49 2.00 8.33
N TYR A 221 -7.72 0.74 8.67
CA TYR A 221 -7.54 -0.43 7.81
C TYR A 221 -8.88 -1.15 7.64
N VAL A 222 -9.50 -0.96 6.48
CA VAL A 222 -10.84 -1.48 6.20
C VAL A 222 -10.81 -2.59 5.17
N SER A 223 -11.67 -3.59 5.33
CA SER A 223 -11.96 -4.53 4.24
C SER A 223 -12.96 -3.92 3.25
N PRO A 224 -13.01 -4.39 1.99
CA PRO A 224 -14.05 -3.98 1.04
C PRO A 224 -15.47 -4.13 1.62
N ARG A 225 -15.73 -5.20 2.37
CA ARG A 225 -17.00 -5.42 3.06
C ARG A 225 -17.30 -4.32 4.06
N GLN A 226 -16.36 -4.05 4.98
CA GLN A 226 -16.50 -3.01 6.00
C GLN A 226 -16.77 -1.64 5.37
N LEU A 227 -16.06 -1.31 4.28
CA LEU A 227 -16.26 -0.07 3.54
C LEU A 227 -17.70 0.03 2.98
N THR A 228 -18.22 -1.04 2.37
CA THR A 228 -19.60 -1.04 1.86
C THR A 228 -20.67 -1.06 2.95
N ASP A 229 -20.38 -1.63 4.12
CA ASP A 229 -21.27 -1.58 5.28
C ASP A 229 -21.37 -0.15 5.82
N GLU A 230 -20.25 0.56 5.92
CA GLU A 230 -20.21 1.94 6.38
C GLU A 230 -20.92 2.89 5.41
N ILE A 231 -20.77 2.69 4.11
CA ILE A 231 -21.54 3.40 3.08
C ILE A 231 -23.04 3.14 3.24
N SER A 232 -23.44 1.87 3.44
CA SER A 232 -24.84 1.51 3.59
C SER A 232 -25.47 2.17 4.82
N GLN A 233 -24.75 2.13 5.96
CA GLN A 233 -25.20 2.71 7.22
C GLN A 233 -25.28 4.24 7.17
N THR A 234 -24.26 4.89 6.61
CA THR A 234 -24.14 6.35 6.62
C THR A 234 -25.08 7.01 5.62
N LEU A 235 -25.25 6.41 4.43
CA LEU A 235 -26.04 7.00 3.34
C LEU A 235 -27.45 6.43 3.23
N GLY A 236 -27.80 5.36 3.96
CA GLY A 236 -29.10 4.71 3.88
C GLY A 236 -29.36 4.04 2.53
N VAL A 237 -28.31 3.61 1.83
CA VAL A 237 -28.37 2.94 0.52
C VAL A 237 -27.98 1.46 0.66
N LYS A 238 -28.27 0.64 -0.35
CA LYS A 238 -27.70 -0.71 -0.41
C LYS A 238 -26.31 -0.61 -1.02
N ALA A 239 -25.30 -1.15 -0.35
CA ALA A 239 -23.98 -1.34 -0.93
C ALA A 239 -23.47 -2.76 -0.66
N ALA A 240 -22.64 -3.27 -1.56
CA ALA A 240 -22.08 -4.61 -1.45
C ALA A 240 -20.68 -4.68 -2.07
N ALA A 241 -19.78 -5.39 -1.40
CA ALA A 241 -18.49 -5.74 -1.94
C ALA A 241 -18.53 -7.15 -2.56
N ILE A 242 -17.95 -7.31 -3.74
CA ILE A 242 -17.80 -8.62 -4.39
C ILE A 242 -16.37 -8.81 -4.88
N GLN A 243 -15.86 -10.04 -4.71
CA GLN A 243 -14.65 -10.46 -5.39
C GLN A 243 -14.97 -10.80 -6.84
N ILE A 244 -14.15 -10.31 -7.77
CA ILE A 244 -14.26 -10.63 -9.20
C ILE A 244 -12.95 -11.23 -9.74
N PRO A 245 -13.00 -12.01 -10.82
CA PRO A 245 -11.78 -12.51 -11.46
C PRO A 245 -10.87 -11.37 -11.93
N GLU A 246 -9.55 -11.60 -11.88
CA GLU A 246 -8.52 -10.61 -12.27
C GLU A 246 -8.74 -10.04 -13.68
N GLU A 247 -9.08 -10.89 -14.65
CA GLU A 247 -9.37 -10.47 -16.03
C GLU A 247 -10.68 -9.68 -16.15
N THR A 248 -11.67 -9.94 -15.30
CA THR A 248 -12.89 -9.12 -15.24
C THR A 248 -12.57 -7.72 -14.71
N PHE A 249 -11.75 -7.63 -13.66
CA PHE A 249 -11.29 -6.34 -13.14
C PHE A 249 -10.51 -5.54 -14.19
N LYS A 250 -9.58 -6.18 -14.90
CA LYS A 250 -8.83 -5.55 -16.01
C LYS A 250 -9.74 -5.04 -17.12
N SER A 251 -10.84 -5.74 -17.42
CA SER A 251 -11.80 -5.31 -18.45
C SER A 251 -12.53 -4.00 -18.11
N PHE A 252 -12.54 -3.59 -16.84
CA PHE A 252 -13.14 -2.33 -16.39
C PHE A 252 -12.20 -1.14 -16.51
N LEU A 253 -10.94 -1.37 -16.88
CA LEU A 253 -9.87 -0.39 -16.87
C LEU A 253 -9.31 -0.14 -18.27
N PRO A 254 -8.75 1.05 -18.55
CA PRO A 254 -8.04 1.30 -19.81
C PRO A 254 -6.86 0.33 -19.97
N PRO A 255 -6.65 -0.28 -21.17
CA PRO A 255 -5.61 -1.29 -21.37
C PRO A 255 -4.19 -0.90 -20.91
N PRO A 256 -3.72 0.36 -21.08
CA PRO A 256 -2.38 0.76 -20.65
C PRO A 256 -2.14 0.71 -19.13
N VAL A 257 -3.19 0.80 -18.31
CA VAL A 257 -3.09 0.86 -16.84
C VAL A 257 -3.67 -0.36 -16.13
N ALA A 258 -4.36 -1.24 -16.87
CA ALA A 258 -5.11 -2.35 -16.32
C ALA A 258 -4.24 -3.32 -15.51
N GLN A 259 -3.05 -3.68 -16.03
CA GLN A 259 -2.13 -4.60 -15.34
C GLN A 259 -1.55 -3.98 -14.06
N GLU A 260 -1.14 -2.71 -14.13
CA GLU A 260 -0.58 -1.97 -13.00
C GLU A 260 -1.60 -1.83 -11.86
N LEU A 261 -2.84 -1.47 -12.18
CA LEU A 261 -3.90 -1.33 -11.18
C LEU A 261 -4.37 -2.68 -10.63
N LEU A 262 -4.37 -3.75 -11.41
CA LEU A 262 -4.64 -5.11 -10.91
C LEU A 262 -3.60 -5.48 -9.84
N GLU A 263 -2.32 -5.34 -10.16
CA GLU A 263 -1.24 -5.70 -9.24
C GLU A 263 -1.24 -4.82 -7.97
N ASN A 264 -1.61 -3.54 -8.11
CA ASN A 264 -1.82 -2.65 -6.96
C ASN A 264 -2.97 -3.14 -6.05
N MET A 265 -4.04 -3.71 -6.59
CA MET A 265 -5.08 -4.34 -5.75
C MET A 265 -4.56 -5.61 -5.10
N LEU A 266 -3.93 -6.51 -5.87
CA LEU A 266 -3.47 -7.81 -5.39
C LEU A 266 -2.44 -7.71 -4.26
N VAL A 267 -1.59 -6.67 -4.24
CA VAL A 267 -0.63 -6.48 -3.14
C VAL A 267 -1.33 -6.17 -1.81
N MET A 268 -2.46 -5.46 -1.82
CA MET A 268 -3.23 -5.14 -0.60
C MET A 268 -3.74 -6.39 0.10
N ASP A 269 -4.12 -7.41 -0.67
CA ASP A 269 -4.67 -8.67 -0.17
C ASP A 269 -3.56 -9.65 0.25
N ARG A 270 -2.52 -9.78 -0.57
CA ARG A 270 -1.53 -10.86 -0.42
C ARG A 270 -0.36 -10.51 0.50
N GLU A 271 0.12 -9.28 0.48
CA GLU A 271 1.37 -8.89 1.16
C GLU A 271 1.21 -7.67 2.11
N GLY A 272 0.05 -7.01 2.07
CA GLY A 272 -0.24 -5.77 2.78
C GLY A 272 0.31 -4.54 2.05
N TYR A 273 -0.47 -3.46 1.96
CA TYR A 273 -0.17 -2.28 1.13
C TYR A 273 1.19 -1.60 1.43
N PHE A 274 1.63 -1.59 2.69
CA PHE A 274 2.95 -1.06 3.08
C PHE A 274 4.03 -2.15 3.23
N GLY A 275 3.73 -3.40 2.83
CA GLY A 275 4.57 -4.58 3.09
C GLY A 275 4.53 -5.07 4.54
N VAL A 276 3.49 -4.66 5.30
CA VAL A 276 3.21 -5.08 6.68
C VAL A 276 1.72 -5.40 6.78
N VAL A 277 1.38 -6.57 7.34
CA VAL A 277 -0.01 -6.97 7.64
C VAL A 277 -0.31 -6.59 9.09
N PHE A 278 -1.27 -5.69 9.31
CA PHE A 278 -1.69 -5.27 10.66
C PHE A 278 -2.93 -6.07 11.11
N GLU A 279 -2.91 -6.62 12.32
CA GLU A 279 -4.10 -7.17 12.98
C GLU A 279 -4.90 -6.04 13.66
N SER A 280 -6.24 -6.13 13.61
CA SER A 280 -7.21 -5.06 13.91
C SER A 280 -7.16 -4.45 15.32
N THR A 281 -6.50 -5.12 16.29
CA THR A 281 -6.45 -4.66 17.69
C THR A 281 -5.32 -3.69 18.02
N THR A 282 -4.42 -3.40 17.08
CA THR A 282 -3.21 -2.58 17.33
C THR A 282 -3.33 -1.10 16.94
N LEU A 283 -4.51 -0.65 16.48
CA LEU A 283 -4.71 0.68 15.89
C LEU A 283 -4.51 1.85 16.87
N ASN A 284 -4.84 1.68 18.16
CA ASN A 284 -4.68 2.76 19.16
C ASN A 284 -3.26 2.94 19.70
N LEU A 285 -2.33 2.01 19.40
CA LEU A 285 -0.92 2.11 19.82
C LEU A 285 0.03 2.43 18.65
N ALA A 286 -0.41 2.21 17.41
CA ALA A 286 0.43 2.32 16.21
C ALA A 286 0.83 3.77 15.83
N LEU A 287 0.14 4.78 16.36
CA LEU A 287 0.51 6.19 16.17
C LEU A 287 1.75 6.62 16.97
N VAL A 288 2.28 5.76 17.85
CA VAL A 288 3.49 6.05 18.66
C VAL A 288 4.61 5.00 18.50
N THR A 289 4.39 3.87 17.83
CA THR A 289 5.42 2.82 17.70
C THR A 289 5.57 2.29 16.28
N LEU A 290 6.13 3.12 15.39
CA LEU A 290 6.81 2.65 14.16
C LEU A 290 8.33 2.79 14.29
N ASP A 291 8.87 2.59 15.50
CA ASP A 291 10.28 2.88 15.76
C ASP A 291 11.26 1.76 15.33
N THR A 292 10.81 0.55 14.99
CA THR A 292 11.74 -0.60 14.86
C THR A 292 11.86 -1.28 13.49
N MET A 293 11.19 -0.80 12.43
CA MET A 293 11.20 -1.53 11.15
C MET A 293 12.40 -1.23 10.24
N GLU A 294 13.03 -0.05 10.34
CA GLU A 294 14.02 0.37 9.32
C GLU A 294 15.50 0.34 9.74
N ASN A 295 15.83 0.36 11.03
CA ASN A 295 17.23 0.47 11.45
C ASN A 295 17.70 -0.70 12.35
N ILE A 296 17.06 -1.87 12.35
CA ILE A 296 17.65 -3.02 13.03
C ILE A 296 19.00 -3.35 12.41
N ASN A 297 20.04 -3.27 13.23
CA ASN A 297 21.41 -3.52 12.84
C ASN A 297 21.67 -5.02 12.92
N ILE A 298 21.97 -5.65 11.78
CA ILE A 298 22.40 -7.05 11.76
C ILE A 298 23.92 -7.08 11.82
N ARG A 299 24.46 -7.62 12.91
CA ARG A 299 25.90 -7.80 13.09
C ARG A 299 26.23 -9.21 13.55
N ARG A 300 27.50 -9.60 13.40
CA ARG A 300 28.04 -10.79 14.07
C ARG A 300 27.86 -10.62 15.58
N ALA A 301 27.44 -11.68 16.25
CA ALA A 301 27.40 -11.69 17.71
C ALA A 301 28.82 -11.70 18.29
N THR A 302 28.98 -11.08 19.45
CA THR A 302 30.18 -11.18 20.28
C THR A 302 29.86 -11.96 21.56
N VAL A 303 30.88 -12.22 22.40
CA VAL A 303 30.69 -12.95 23.67
C VAL A 303 29.81 -12.16 24.64
N GLU A 304 29.81 -10.83 24.53
CA GLU A 304 28.99 -9.91 25.31
C GLU A 304 27.49 -10.09 25.03
N ASP A 305 27.11 -10.51 23.82
CA ASP A 305 25.72 -10.76 23.44
C ASP A 305 25.15 -12.07 24.05
N ALA A 306 26.00 -12.94 24.62
CA ALA A 306 25.61 -14.27 25.08
C ALA A 306 24.46 -14.23 26.10
N ALA A 307 24.48 -13.25 27.01
CA ALA A 307 23.43 -13.08 28.02
C ALA A 307 22.08 -12.77 27.35
N SER A 308 22.03 -11.78 26.45
CA SER A 308 20.83 -11.38 25.73
C SER A 308 20.30 -12.51 24.83
N ILE A 309 21.18 -13.21 24.12
CA ILE A 309 20.81 -14.37 23.28
C ILE A 309 20.18 -15.47 24.13
N SER A 310 20.79 -15.82 25.27
CA SER A 310 20.25 -16.85 26.17
C SER A 310 18.90 -16.45 26.77
N GLN A 311 18.71 -15.17 27.06
CA GLN A 311 17.45 -14.63 27.57
C GLN A 311 16.35 -14.68 26.51
N ILE A 312 16.66 -14.30 25.27
CA ILE A 312 15.71 -14.42 24.14
C ILE A 312 15.33 -15.88 23.91
N GLN A 313 16.30 -16.79 23.93
CA GLN A 313 16.06 -18.21 23.77
C GLN A 313 15.15 -18.76 24.90
N TYR A 314 15.38 -18.33 26.14
CA TYR A 314 14.51 -18.68 27.26
C TYR A 314 13.10 -18.14 27.07
N GLN A 315 12.93 -16.88 26.67
CA GLN A 315 11.60 -16.28 26.47
C GLN A 315 10.86 -16.90 25.28
N ALA A 316 11.54 -17.18 24.18
CA ALA A 316 10.94 -17.77 22.98
C ALA A 316 10.40 -19.19 23.23
N LEU A 317 10.99 -19.92 24.17
CA LEU A 317 10.63 -21.29 24.53
C LEU A 317 9.87 -21.38 25.87
N GLU A 318 9.35 -20.26 26.39
CA GLU A 318 8.78 -20.19 27.73
C GLU A 318 7.74 -21.29 28.02
N LYS A 319 6.85 -21.54 27.05
CA LYS A 319 5.79 -22.55 27.14
C LYS A 319 6.30 -23.99 27.28
N PHE A 320 7.54 -24.28 26.87
CA PHE A 320 8.11 -25.63 26.88
C PHE A 320 9.03 -25.89 28.06
N HIS A 321 9.54 -24.86 28.76
CA HIS A 321 10.48 -25.10 29.88
C HIS A 321 9.87 -25.94 30.99
N GLY A 322 8.56 -25.78 31.24
CA GLY A 322 7.84 -26.63 32.18
C GLY A 322 7.96 -28.10 31.82
N PHE A 323 7.69 -28.43 30.56
CA PHE A 323 7.83 -29.78 30.01
C PHE A 323 9.26 -30.32 30.13
N TYR A 324 10.25 -29.62 29.60
CA TYR A 324 11.65 -30.09 29.63
C TYR A 324 12.24 -30.16 31.05
N SER A 325 11.76 -29.34 32.00
CA SER A 325 12.14 -29.46 33.42
C SER A 325 11.59 -30.73 34.10
N GLY A 326 10.60 -31.39 33.50
CA GLY A 326 10.13 -32.70 33.93
C GLY A 326 11.18 -33.79 33.73
N PHE A 327 11.95 -33.69 32.64
CA PHE A 327 13.02 -34.62 32.32
C PHE A 327 14.36 -34.27 32.95
N LEU A 328 14.76 -33.00 32.89
CA LEU A 328 16.14 -32.58 33.21
C LEU A 328 16.35 -32.32 34.70
N ALA A 329 17.49 -32.76 35.24
CA ALA A 329 17.89 -32.46 36.61
C ALA A 329 18.23 -30.97 36.80
N THR A 330 18.71 -30.30 35.74
CA THR A 330 18.97 -28.86 35.74
C THR A 330 17.87 -28.14 34.95
N HIS A 331 17.28 -27.10 35.54
CA HIS A 331 16.24 -26.34 34.86
C HIS A 331 16.82 -25.54 33.65
N PRO A 332 16.13 -25.47 32.49
CA PRO A 332 16.63 -24.81 31.27
C PRO A 332 17.15 -23.38 31.48
N ARG A 333 16.56 -22.61 32.40
CA ARG A 333 17.01 -21.27 32.80
C ARG A 333 18.50 -21.18 33.19
N TYR A 334 19.05 -22.25 33.75
CA TYR A 334 20.47 -22.32 34.15
C TYR A 334 21.35 -22.94 33.06
N ILE A 335 20.78 -23.79 32.20
CA ILE A 335 21.49 -24.43 31.10
C ILE A 335 21.80 -23.43 29.98
N LEU A 336 20.79 -22.66 29.55
CA LEU A 336 20.88 -21.81 28.36
C LEU A 336 22.04 -20.78 28.43
N PRO A 337 22.25 -20.04 29.53
CA PRO A 337 23.36 -19.07 29.57
C PRO A 337 24.74 -19.72 29.39
N ILE A 338 24.93 -20.92 29.93
CA ILE A 338 26.20 -21.66 29.85
C ILE A 338 26.41 -22.16 28.42
N THR A 339 25.41 -22.83 27.85
CA THR A 339 25.51 -23.43 26.52
C THR A 339 25.55 -22.41 25.40
N THR A 340 24.81 -21.29 25.53
CA THR A 340 24.90 -20.16 24.59
C THR A 340 26.31 -19.57 24.57
N LYS A 341 26.92 -19.33 25.75
CA LYS A 341 28.27 -18.77 25.83
C LYS A 341 29.32 -19.71 25.21
N THR A 342 29.21 -21.01 25.44
CA THR A 342 30.07 -22.01 24.81
C THR A 342 29.89 -22.04 23.30
N ALA A 343 28.63 -22.03 22.83
CA ALA A 343 28.32 -22.08 21.42
C ALA A 343 28.87 -20.86 20.66
N ILE A 344 28.80 -19.65 21.24
CA ILE A 344 29.35 -18.43 20.64
C ILE A 344 30.88 -18.49 20.51
N ASN A 345 31.56 -19.14 21.44
CA ASN A 345 33.01 -19.31 21.40
C ASN A 345 33.48 -20.43 20.45
N ASN A 346 32.59 -21.31 20.01
CA ASN A 346 32.92 -22.36 19.05
C ASN A 346 32.85 -21.79 17.61
N PRO A 347 33.96 -21.79 16.85
CA PRO A 347 34.04 -21.19 15.52
C PRO A 347 33.15 -21.85 14.47
N GLU A 348 32.69 -23.09 14.68
CA GLU A 348 31.74 -23.77 13.81
C GLU A 348 30.33 -23.16 13.88
N ASN A 349 30.03 -22.43 14.95
CA ASN A 349 28.76 -21.73 15.09
C ASN A 349 28.92 -20.27 14.69
N ILE A 350 28.08 -19.84 13.76
CA ILE A 350 28.00 -18.45 13.35
C ILE A 350 26.70 -17.88 13.90
N PHE A 351 26.83 -16.82 14.68
CA PHE A 351 25.71 -16.07 15.22
C PHE A 351 25.63 -14.70 14.53
N LEU A 352 24.43 -14.36 14.06
CA LEU A 352 24.06 -12.99 13.73
C LEU A 352 23.00 -12.54 14.73
N VAL A 353 23.13 -11.31 15.22
CA VAL A 353 22.15 -10.66 16.09
C VAL A 353 21.50 -9.51 15.37
N ALA A 354 20.21 -9.32 15.62
CA ALA A 354 19.49 -8.10 15.30
C ALA A 354 19.51 -7.22 16.55
N ALA A 355 20.23 -6.10 16.47
CA ALA A 355 20.33 -5.12 17.55
C ALA A 355 19.50 -3.88 17.20
N ASP A 356 18.82 -3.34 18.21
CA ASP A 356 18.20 -2.03 18.13
C ASP A 356 19.30 -0.96 17.96
N PRO A 357 19.22 -0.09 16.95
CA PRO A 357 20.27 0.86 16.61
C PRO A 357 20.46 1.99 17.62
N ALA A 358 19.43 2.30 18.42
CA ALA A 358 19.47 3.39 19.38
C ALA A 358 20.01 2.92 20.74
N THR A 359 19.76 1.67 21.09
CA THR A 359 20.09 1.10 22.40
C THR A 359 21.19 0.02 22.35
N ASP A 360 21.52 -0.49 21.17
CA ASP A 360 22.29 -1.73 20.92
C ASP A 360 21.69 -2.97 21.61
N GLU A 361 20.41 -2.91 22.01
CA GLU A 361 19.71 -4.04 22.60
C GLU A 361 19.53 -5.13 21.56
N VAL A 362 20.02 -6.34 21.84
CA VAL A 362 19.76 -7.51 21.00
C VAL A 362 18.31 -7.93 21.17
N VAL A 363 17.56 -7.94 20.07
CA VAL A 363 16.11 -8.26 20.02
C VAL A 363 15.80 -9.54 19.25
N GLY A 364 16.80 -10.14 18.61
CA GLY A 364 16.69 -11.44 17.95
C GLY A 364 18.04 -11.95 17.46
N PHE A 365 18.12 -13.24 17.16
CA PHE A 365 19.34 -13.83 16.61
C PHE A 365 19.06 -15.01 15.68
N VAL A 366 20.03 -15.30 14.82
CA VAL A 366 20.12 -16.55 14.07
C VAL A 366 21.45 -17.21 14.34
N ARG A 367 21.42 -18.52 14.65
CA ARG A 367 22.58 -19.40 14.79
C ARG A 367 22.58 -20.36 13.61
N TYR A 368 23.68 -20.42 12.88
CA TYR A 368 23.85 -21.37 11.79
C TYR A 368 25.27 -21.92 11.74
N ALA A 369 25.45 -23.02 11.00
CA ALA A 369 26.76 -23.60 10.69
C ALA A 369 26.89 -23.79 9.17
N VAL A 370 28.13 -23.81 8.68
CA VAL A 370 28.44 -24.25 7.32
C VAL A 370 29.04 -25.64 7.41
N VAL A 371 28.24 -26.65 7.09
CA VAL A 371 28.61 -28.06 7.20
C VAL A 371 29.51 -28.41 6.02
N PRO A 372 30.73 -28.95 6.25
CA PRO A 372 31.64 -29.32 5.17
C PRO A 372 31.12 -30.55 4.40
N GLU A 373 31.63 -30.74 3.19
CA GLU A 373 31.35 -31.96 2.43
C GLU A 373 32.01 -33.17 3.13
N LYS A 374 31.22 -34.22 3.43
CA LYS A 374 31.72 -35.47 4.00
C LYS A 374 32.36 -36.31 2.89
N LYS A 375 33.64 -36.66 3.01
CA LYS A 375 34.28 -37.61 2.08
C LYS A 375 33.71 -39.02 2.28
N PRO A 376 33.58 -39.85 1.23
CA PRO A 376 32.97 -41.19 1.33
C PRO A 376 33.64 -42.13 2.37
N GLU A 377 34.93 -41.94 2.65
CA GLU A 377 35.69 -42.72 3.63
C GLU A 377 35.51 -42.23 5.09
N GLU A 378 35.09 -40.97 5.27
CA GLU A 378 34.83 -40.34 6.57
C GLU A 378 33.36 -40.55 7.00
N ALA A 379 32.42 -40.57 6.05
CA ALA A 379 31.00 -40.85 6.28
C ALA A 379 30.76 -42.22 6.96
N LYS A 380 31.55 -43.25 6.62
CA LYS A 380 31.47 -44.58 7.26
C LYS A 380 32.07 -44.64 8.66
N LYS A 381 33.01 -43.76 8.99
CA LYS A 381 33.61 -43.67 10.34
C LYS A 381 32.79 -42.75 11.25
N GLU A 382 32.04 -41.83 10.68
CA GLU A 382 31.07 -40.99 11.39
C GLU A 382 29.72 -41.67 11.60
N GLU A 383 29.24 -42.57 10.73
CA GLU A 383 28.03 -43.37 11.04
C GLU A 383 28.15 -44.17 12.36
N GLU A 384 29.36 -44.63 12.73
CA GLU A 384 29.64 -45.27 14.05
C GLU A 384 29.85 -44.25 15.20
N LYS A 385 30.03 -42.96 14.88
CA LYS A 385 30.37 -41.87 15.82
C LYS A 385 29.20 -40.89 16.05
N ASP A 386 28.31 -40.72 15.07
CA ASP A 386 27.12 -39.87 15.04
C ASP A 386 25.95 -40.50 15.80
N ALA A 387 25.90 -41.82 15.92
CA ALA A 387 25.09 -42.51 16.94
C ALA A 387 25.44 -42.08 18.39
N LYS A 388 26.46 -41.23 18.57
CA LYS A 388 26.88 -40.62 19.84
C LYS A 388 27.01 -39.09 19.79
N SER A 389 26.74 -38.40 18.67
CA SER A 389 26.96 -36.94 18.55
C SER A 389 25.77 -36.10 19.04
N GLN A 390 25.19 -36.51 20.18
CA GLN A 390 24.43 -35.61 21.03
C GLN A 390 25.37 -34.50 21.54
N LEU A 391 25.21 -33.30 20.98
CA LEU A 391 25.57 -32.01 21.58
C LEU A 391 26.81 -32.05 22.50
N ASP A 392 28.03 -32.12 21.94
CA ASP A 392 29.31 -31.91 22.65
C ASP A 392 29.39 -32.52 24.08
N ARG A 393 28.94 -33.79 24.24
CA ARG A 393 29.07 -34.55 25.50
C ARG A 393 30.50 -35.00 25.81
N THR A 394 31.45 -34.64 24.96
CA THR A 394 32.88 -34.96 25.12
C THR A 394 33.60 -34.05 26.10
N GLN A 395 32.98 -32.94 26.52
CA GLN A 395 33.47 -32.09 27.59
C GLN A 395 32.77 -32.45 28.92
N PRO A 396 33.50 -32.95 29.94
CA PRO A 396 32.93 -33.42 31.21
C PRO A 396 32.06 -32.37 31.92
N GLU A 397 32.35 -31.08 31.74
CA GLU A 397 31.56 -29.98 32.30
C GLU A 397 30.14 -29.85 31.72
N PHE A 398 29.86 -30.35 30.50
CA PHE A 398 28.53 -30.25 29.85
C PHE A 398 27.66 -31.48 30.05
N ALA A 399 28.27 -32.65 30.30
CA ALA A 399 27.54 -33.91 30.46
C ALA A 399 26.53 -33.87 31.62
N ASN A 400 26.79 -33.07 32.66
CA ASN A 400 25.89 -32.92 33.80
C ASN A 400 24.76 -31.89 33.60
N LEU A 401 24.87 -31.00 32.61
CA LEU A 401 23.88 -29.93 32.40
C LEU A 401 22.56 -30.47 31.83
N PHE A 402 22.64 -31.43 30.92
CA PHE A 402 21.49 -32.07 30.29
C PHE A 402 21.19 -33.46 30.86
N ALA A 403 21.74 -33.78 32.03
CA ALA A 403 21.46 -35.05 32.67
C ALA A 403 19.96 -35.16 32.99
N PRO A 404 19.27 -36.22 32.52
CA PRO A 404 17.91 -36.48 32.94
C PRO A 404 17.90 -36.81 34.45
N LYS A 405 16.77 -36.60 35.13
CA LYS A 405 16.60 -37.11 36.49
C LYS A 405 16.66 -38.63 36.44
N GLU A 406 17.29 -39.24 37.45
CA GLU A 406 17.62 -40.67 37.42
C GLU A 406 16.40 -41.56 37.15
N HIS A 407 15.26 -41.24 37.76
CA HIS A 407 14.04 -42.03 37.64
C HIS A 407 13.34 -41.91 36.28
N VAL A 408 13.53 -40.83 35.51
CA VAL A 408 12.94 -40.65 34.17
C VAL A 408 13.93 -40.93 33.03
N LYS A 409 15.10 -41.50 33.34
CA LYS A 409 16.18 -41.69 32.36
C LYS A 409 15.79 -42.58 31.19
N GLU A 410 15.13 -43.71 31.45
CA GLU A 410 14.65 -44.62 30.39
C GLU A 410 13.60 -43.93 29.50
N LEU A 411 12.72 -43.13 30.11
CA LEU A 411 11.71 -42.35 29.40
C LEU A 411 12.35 -41.24 28.55
N TRP A 412 13.43 -40.63 29.04
CA TRP A 412 14.23 -39.67 28.28
C TRP A 412 14.92 -40.31 27.08
N GLU A 413 15.50 -41.51 27.24
CA GLU A 413 16.08 -42.27 26.13
C GLU A 413 15.03 -42.62 25.06
N GLU A 414 13.82 -42.97 25.46
CA GLU A 414 12.71 -43.19 24.54
C GLU A 414 12.31 -41.90 23.81
N PHE A 415 12.14 -40.80 24.55
CA PHE A 415 11.78 -39.49 24.01
C PHE A 415 12.82 -39.00 22.98
N SER A 416 14.11 -39.20 23.26
CA SER A 416 15.22 -38.76 22.39
C SER A 416 15.37 -39.53 21.08
N LYS A 417 14.72 -40.69 20.89
CA LYS A 417 14.81 -41.45 19.62
C LYS A 417 14.35 -40.66 18.40
N ARG A 418 13.47 -39.67 18.60
CA ARG A 418 13.01 -38.79 17.51
C ARG A 418 14.14 -37.97 16.91
N ASP A 419 15.16 -37.64 17.70
CA ASP A 419 16.29 -36.83 17.25
C ASP A 419 17.07 -37.62 16.18
N ASP A 420 17.23 -38.94 16.38
CA ASP A 420 17.84 -39.85 15.40
C ASP A 420 17.03 -39.93 14.09
N GLU A 421 15.69 -39.93 14.18
CA GLU A 421 14.80 -39.97 13.00
C GLU A 421 14.87 -38.66 12.19
N MET A 422 14.94 -37.52 12.89
CA MET A 422 15.07 -36.20 12.27
C MET A 422 16.45 -36.01 11.62
N ASP A 423 17.51 -36.46 12.29
CA ASP A 423 18.88 -36.44 11.75
C ASP A 423 18.99 -37.34 10.51
N ALA A 424 18.42 -38.55 10.55
CA ALA A 424 18.36 -39.44 9.39
C ALA A 424 17.57 -38.82 8.23
N CYS A 425 16.46 -38.12 8.52
CA CYS A 425 15.67 -37.41 7.52
C CYS A 425 16.48 -36.30 6.84
N TYR A 426 17.19 -35.49 7.61
CA TYR A 426 18.05 -34.42 7.12
C TYR A 426 19.24 -34.96 6.32
N GLU A 427 19.98 -35.96 6.82
CA GLU A 427 21.13 -36.54 6.12
C GLU A 427 20.72 -37.24 4.81
N GLY A 428 19.52 -37.83 4.76
CA GLY A 428 18.96 -38.40 3.54
C GLY A 428 18.80 -37.40 2.39
N VAL A 429 18.60 -36.11 2.71
CA VAL A 429 18.47 -35.03 1.73
C VAL A 429 19.80 -34.28 1.52
N ALA A 430 20.53 -33.99 2.58
CA ALA A 430 21.83 -33.31 2.51
C ALA A 430 22.89 -34.16 1.79
N LYS A 431 22.83 -35.49 1.92
CA LYS A 431 23.69 -36.48 1.24
C LYS A 431 25.19 -36.18 1.39
N GLY A 432 25.59 -35.70 2.56
CA GLY A 432 26.98 -35.32 2.85
C GLY A 432 27.52 -34.16 2.02
N GLN A 433 26.70 -33.44 1.25
CA GLN A 433 27.15 -32.27 0.49
C GLN A 433 27.46 -31.10 1.41
N ARG A 434 28.39 -30.22 1.01
CA ARG A 434 28.62 -28.96 1.73
C ARG A 434 27.35 -28.10 1.71
N HIS A 435 26.90 -27.59 2.84
CA HIS A 435 25.65 -26.83 2.92
C HIS A 435 25.58 -25.93 4.16
N TYR A 436 24.55 -25.08 4.23
CA TYR A 436 24.24 -24.25 5.39
C TYR A 436 23.16 -24.92 6.25
N TYR A 437 23.34 -24.94 7.56
CA TYR A 437 22.34 -25.48 8.50
C TYR A 437 21.97 -24.43 9.54
N ILE A 438 20.72 -23.96 9.50
CA ILE A 438 20.19 -23.03 10.51
C ILE A 438 19.80 -23.85 11.74
N LYS A 439 20.54 -23.65 12.84
CA LYS A 439 20.31 -24.34 14.10
C LYS A 439 19.20 -23.67 14.90
N HIS A 440 19.22 -22.33 14.99
CA HIS A 440 18.20 -21.58 15.73
C HIS A 440 17.88 -20.26 15.00
N LEU A 441 16.61 -19.89 14.96
CA LEU A 441 16.15 -18.54 14.64
C LEU A 441 15.13 -18.12 15.70
N MET A 442 15.50 -17.15 16.54
CA MET A 442 14.66 -16.75 17.68
C MET A 442 14.60 -15.24 17.82
N ILE A 443 13.39 -14.73 17.94
CA ILE A 443 13.09 -13.31 18.11
C ILE A 443 12.45 -13.12 19.48
N ASN A 444 12.88 -12.10 20.20
CA ASN A 444 12.27 -11.71 21.47
C ASN A 444 10.75 -11.57 21.25
N PRO A 445 9.89 -12.22 22.04
CA PRO A 445 8.43 -12.17 21.87
C PRO A 445 7.87 -10.75 21.75
N ALA A 446 8.41 -9.77 22.48
CA ALA A 446 7.99 -8.36 22.39
C ALA A 446 8.30 -7.70 21.04
N HIS A 447 9.20 -8.30 20.25
CA HIS A 447 9.69 -7.82 18.96
C HIS A 447 9.33 -8.74 17.79
N GLN A 448 8.52 -9.78 18.02
CA GLN A 448 8.03 -10.67 16.97
C GLN A 448 7.06 -9.97 16.02
N ARG A 449 6.85 -10.57 14.84
CA ARG A 449 5.98 -10.06 13.76
C ARG A 449 6.40 -8.69 13.20
N ARG A 450 7.66 -8.28 13.43
CA ARG A 450 8.25 -7.04 12.92
C ARG A 450 9.25 -7.23 11.77
N GLY A 451 9.20 -8.37 11.07
CA GLY A 451 10.11 -8.69 9.96
C GLY A 451 11.57 -9.02 10.35
N ILE A 452 11.91 -9.02 11.65
CA ILE A 452 13.28 -9.27 12.14
C ILE A 452 13.77 -10.68 11.75
N GLY A 453 12.91 -11.70 11.92
CA GLY A 453 13.23 -13.08 11.56
C GLY A 453 13.54 -13.23 10.07
N ALA A 454 12.74 -12.60 9.20
CA ALA A 454 12.99 -12.57 7.77
C ALA A 454 14.35 -11.94 7.45
N LYS A 455 14.65 -10.76 8.03
CA LYS A 455 15.93 -10.07 7.81
C LYS A 455 17.15 -10.89 8.24
N LEU A 456 17.11 -11.50 9.44
CA LEU A 456 18.18 -12.36 9.95
C LEU A 456 18.41 -13.56 9.03
N LEU A 457 17.33 -14.21 8.60
CA LEU A 457 17.42 -15.37 7.72
C LEU A 457 17.89 -14.98 6.32
N SER A 458 17.39 -13.90 5.73
CA SER A 458 17.85 -13.36 4.45
C SER A 458 19.36 -13.04 4.46
N ALA A 459 19.90 -12.57 5.60
CA ALA A 459 21.34 -12.33 5.74
C ALA A 459 22.19 -13.61 5.71
N VAL A 460 21.61 -14.76 6.07
CA VAL A 460 22.25 -16.07 5.92
C VAL A 460 22.07 -16.59 4.49
N LEU A 461 20.86 -16.50 3.94
CA LEU A 461 20.56 -16.95 2.58
C LEU A 461 21.40 -16.22 1.53
N ALA A 462 21.61 -14.92 1.68
CA ALA A 462 22.49 -14.16 0.79
C ALA A 462 23.92 -14.75 0.73
N LYS A 463 24.40 -15.38 1.80
CA LYS A 463 25.71 -16.04 1.83
C LYS A 463 25.65 -17.42 1.17
N SER A 464 24.63 -18.22 1.48
CA SER A 464 24.47 -19.53 0.84
C SER A 464 24.25 -19.40 -0.67
N ASP A 465 23.50 -18.39 -1.10
CA ASP A 465 23.24 -18.09 -2.52
C ASP A 465 24.51 -17.67 -3.26
N ALA A 466 25.33 -16.81 -2.64
CA ALA A 466 26.63 -16.42 -3.19
C ALA A 466 27.57 -17.62 -3.36
N GLU A 467 27.48 -18.60 -2.46
CA GLU A 467 28.24 -19.86 -2.54
C GLU A 467 27.55 -20.96 -3.35
N LYS A 468 26.29 -20.74 -3.79
CA LYS A 468 25.43 -21.73 -4.46
C LYS A 468 25.30 -23.02 -3.66
N LEU A 469 25.12 -22.91 -2.35
CA LEU A 469 24.92 -24.04 -1.45
C LEU A 469 23.49 -24.11 -0.94
N PRO A 470 22.92 -25.32 -0.74
CA PRO A 470 21.60 -25.45 -0.12
C PRO A 470 21.62 -25.01 1.34
N THR A 471 20.47 -24.58 1.84
CA THR A 471 20.26 -24.26 3.26
C THR A 471 19.15 -25.14 3.82
N PHE A 472 19.41 -25.72 4.99
CA PHE A 472 18.51 -26.62 5.71
C PHE A 472 18.16 -26.03 7.08
N LEU A 473 16.97 -26.33 7.57
CA LEU A 473 16.50 -25.97 8.91
C LEU A 473 15.39 -26.92 9.39
N THR A 474 15.11 -26.85 10.69
CA THR A 474 13.89 -27.40 11.29
C THR A 474 12.95 -26.26 11.68
N SER A 475 11.68 -26.40 11.35
CA SER A 475 10.66 -25.38 11.53
C SER A 475 9.66 -25.77 12.59
N SER A 476 9.40 -24.86 13.55
CA SER A 476 8.19 -24.96 14.36
C SER A 476 6.95 -24.63 13.52
N ALA A 477 5.76 -25.04 13.98
CA ALA A 477 4.50 -24.65 13.34
C ALA A 477 4.34 -23.13 13.20
N GLU A 478 4.79 -22.36 14.20
CA GLU A 478 4.67 -20.89 14.20
C GLU A 478 5.62 -20.21 13.21
N ALA A 479 6.80 -20.79 12.99
CA ALA A 479 7.81 -20.27 12.08
C ALA A 479 7.61 -20.74 10.62
N HIS A 480 6.88 -21.84 10.40
CA HIS A 480 6.69 -22.46 9.10
C HIS A 480 6.23 -21.50 7.99
N PRO A 481 5.23 -20.62 8.22
CA PRO A 481 4.80 -19.67 7.19
C PRO A 481 5.90 -18.70 6.74
N LEU A 482 6.81 -18.32 7.64
CA LEU A 482 7.94 -17.45 7.29
C LEU A 482 8.91 -18.15 6.33
N TYR A 483 9.24 -19.41 6.59
CA TYR A 483 10.19 -20.16 5.77
C TYR A 483 9.61 -20.47 4.38
N MET A 484 8.33 -20.87 4.32
CA MET A 484 7.61 -21.04 3.05
C MET A 484 7.62 -19.74 2.22
N LYS A 485 7.38 -18.59 2.86
CA LYS A 485 7.44 -17.28 2.19
C LYS A 485 8.81 -16.99 1.58
N LEU A 486 9.89 -17.45 2.23
CA LEU A 486 11.27 -17.28 1.77
C LEU A 486 11.73 -18.37 0.78
N GLY A 487 10.84 -19.29 0.38
CA GLY A 487 11.12 -20.29 -0.64
C GLY A 487 11.70 -21.60 -0.11
N PHE A 488 11.66 -21.83 1.20
CA PHE A 488 11.90 -23.18 1.74
C PHE A 488 10.77 -24.12 1.35
N VAL A 489 11.10 -25.39 1.19
CA VAL A 489 10.16 -26.49 0.94
C VAL A 489 10.31 -27.55 2.02
N ASP A 490 9.20 -28.13 2.44
CA ASP A 490 9.19 -29.26 3.36
C ASP A 490 9.82 -30.50 2.73
N PHE A 491 10.54 -31.27 3.54
CA PHE A 491 10.98 -32.61 3.19
C PHE A 491 10.85 -33.53 4.42
N GLY A 492 10.53 -34.80 4.18
CA GLY A 492 10.33 -35.77 5.27
C GLY A 492 8.94 -35.70 5.91
N PRO A 493 8.72 -36.45 7.00
CA PRO A 493 7.46 -36.45 7.73
C PRO A 493 7.35 -35.24 8.67
N ASP A 494 6.11 -34.90 9.07
CA ASP A 494 5.86 -33.96 10.16
C ASP A 494 6.19 -34.64 11.50
N PHE A 495 7.17 -34.11 12.25
CA PHE A 495 7.49 -34.62 13.57
C PHE A 495 6.61 -33.93 14.62
N ARG A 496 5.63 -34.67 15.16
CA ARG A 496 4.69 -34.13 16.17
C ARG A 496 5.00 -34.69 17.54
N ILE A 497 5.16 -33.82 18.52
CA ILE A 497 5.43 -34.18 19.92
C ILE A 497 4.18 -33.88 20.74
N ASP A 498 3.63 -34.92 21.37
CA ASP A 498 2.54 -34.80 22.35
C ASP A 498 3.12 -34.53 23.75
N ASN A 499 3.47 -33.27 24.03
CA ASN A 499 4.05 -32.88 25.32
C ASN A 499 3.13 -33.21 26.49
N GLU A 500 1.81 -33.12 26.32
CA GLU A 500 0.85 -33.51 27.35
C GLU A 500 0.94 -35.01 27.66
N GLY A 501 0.94 -35.84 26.61
CA GLY A 501 1.07 -37.29 26.72
C GLY A 501 2.36 -37.69 27.42
N TRP A 502 3.49 -37.08 27.03
CA TRP A 502 4.78 -37.31 27.67
C TRP A 502 4.82 -36.81 29.13
N ALA A 503 4.25 -35.64 29.41
CA ALA A 503 4.11 -35.13 30.78
C ALA A 503 3.30 -36.06 31.67
N ARG A 504 2.26 -36.71 31.13
CA ARG A 504 1.46 -37.71 31.84
C ARG A 504 2.29 -38.93 32.23
N ARG A 505 3.10 -39.45 31.30
CA ARG A 505 4.00 -40.59 31.53
C ARG A 505 5.06 -40.28 32.60
N ILE A 506 5.60 -39.06 32.61
CA ILE A 506 6.51 -38.60 33.67
C ILE A 506 5.80 -38.62 35.02
N MET A 507 4.58 -38.08 35.10
CA MET A 507 3.83 -37.99 36.36
C MET A 507 3.39 -39.35 36.90
N GLU A 508 3.03 -40.29 36.03
CA GLU A 508 2.71 -41.68 36.42
C GLU A 508 3.93 -42.33 37.09
N LEU A 509 5.12 -42.12 36.53
CA LEU A 509 6.37 -42.63 37.11
C LEU A 509 6.74 -41.94 38.43
N ASP A 510 6.53 -40.62 38.53
CA ASP A 510 6.68 -39.87 39.78
C ASP A 510 5.75 -40.43 40.87
N GLU A 511 4.48 -40.70 40.55
CA GLU A 511 3.49 -41.23 41.48
C GLU A 511 3.85 -42.65 41.96
N GLU A 512 4.28 -43.53 41.06
CA GLU A 512 4.74 -44.89 41.39
C GLU A 512 5.93 -44.90 42.36
N LEU A 513 6.82 -43.91 42.24
CA LEU A 513 8.04 -43.80 43.03
C LEU A 513 7.89 -42.87 44.26
N GLY A 514 6.72 -42.26 44.45
CA GLY A 514 6.45 -41.32 45.53
C GLY A 514 7.25 -40.00 45.42
N VAL A 515 7.62 -39.61 44.21
CA VAL A 515 8.32 -38.35 43.90
C VAL A 515 7.28 -37.25 43.63
N ASP A 516 7.51 -36.05 44.17
CA ASP A 516 6.53 -34.95 44.10
C ASP A 516 6.94 -33.76 43.22
N GLU A 517 8.04 -33.92 42.47
CA GLU A 517 8.68 -32.80 41.77
C GLU A 517 7.85 -32.28 40.59
N ASN A 518 7.09 -33.15 39.91
CA ASN A 518 6.34 -32.79 38.71
C ASN A 518 4.81 -32.71 38.91
N ARG A 519 4.31 -32.53 40.15
CA ARG A 519 2.86 -32.54 40.47
C ARG A 519 1.99 -31.62 39.59
N ARG A 520 2.54 -30.50 39.10
CA ARG A 520 1.85 -29.51 38.25
C ARG A 520 2.22 -29.61 36.76
N LEU A 521 2.94 -30.64 36.35
CA LEU A 521 3.45 -30.76 34.98
C LEU A 521 2.31 -30.94 33.97
N ARG A 522 1.27 -31.72 34.32
CA ARG A 522 0.05 -31.86 33.52
C ARG A 522 -0.63 -30.51 33.29
N ASP A 523 -0.81 -29.70 34.33
CA ASP A 523 -1.46 -28.38 34.19
C ASP A 523 -0.67 -27.46 33.26
N LYS A 524 0.68 -27.56 33.28
CA LYS A 524 1.56 -26.78 32.41
C LYS A 524 1.59 -27.26 30.96
N CYS A 525 1.29 -28.54 30.72
CA CYS A 525 1.38 -29.16 29.39
C CYS A 525 0.01 -29.47 28.77
N LEU A 526 -1.10 -29.06 29.40
CA LEU A 526 -2.45 -29.35 28.93
C LEU A 526 -2.66 -28.80 27.50
N GLY A 527 -2.93 -29.68 26.54
CA GLY A 527 -3.09 -29.35 25.13
C GLY A 527 -1.80 -28.87 24.44
N LEU A 528 -0.63 -29.05 25.05
CA LEU A 528 0.65 -28.63 24.49
C LEU A 528 1.17 -29.65 23.48
N PHE A 529 1.47 -29.19 22.27
CA PHE A 529 2.10 -29.97 21.21
C PHE A 529 3.24 -29.17 20.57
N GLU A 530 4.30 -29.86 20.18
CA GLU A 530 5.34 -29.35 19.27
C GLU A 530 5.16 -29.99 17.90
N VAL A 531 5.45 -29.21 16.85
CA VAL A 531 5.51 -29.69 15.47
C VAL A 531 6.81 -29.19 14.91
N GLU A 532 7.63 -30.12 14.43
CA GLU A 532 8.92 -29.85 13.80
C GLU A 532 8.92 -30.38 12.36
N ASN A 533 9.11 -29.47 11.41
CA ASN A 533 9.14 -29.79 9.98
C ASN A 533 10.55 -29.57 9.45
N CYS A 534 11.14 -30.58 8.83
CA CYS A 534 12.41 -30.43 8.14
C CYS A 534 12.19 -29.67 6.82
N MET A 535 12.93 -28.58 6.61
CA MET A 535 12.77 -27.74 5.43
C MET A 535 14.11 -27.41 4.77
N ALA A 536 14.11 -27.32 3.43
CA ALA A 536 15.29 -26.99 2.64
C ALA A 536 14.97 -25.91 1.61
N ILE A 537 15.98 -25.11 1.28
CA ILE A 537 15.99 -24.25 0.09
C ILE A 537 17.24 -24.59 -0.72
N PHE A 538 17.05 -24.81 -2.02
CA PHE A 538 18.12 -25.16 -2.95
C PHE A 538 18.45 -23.97 -3.84
N PRO A 539 19.72 -23.80 -4.23
CA PRO A 539 20.12 -22.74 -5.16
C PRO A 539 19.35 -22.88 -6.47
N VAL A 540 18.92 -21.75 -7.04
CA VAL A 540 18.29 -21.73 -8.37
C VAL A 540 19.29 -22.26 -9.39
N GLN A 541 19.06 -23.47 -9.90
CA GLN A 541 19.81 -23.97 -11.06
C GLN A 541 19.49 -23.08 -12.25
N SER A 542 20.53 -22.56 -12.93
CA SER A 542 20.35 -21.94 -14.23
C SER A 542 19.63 -22.94 -15.14
N LEU A 543 18.42 -22.60 -15.56
CA LEU A 543 17.58 -23.42 -16.44
C LEU A 543 18.31 -23.67 -17.78
N VAL A 544 19.05 -24.78 -17.83
CA VAL A 544 19.17 -25.58 -19.06
C VAL A 544 18.38 -26.84 -18.76
N ALA A 545 17.25 -27.00 -19.44
CA ALA A 545 16.35 -28.13 -19.27
C ALA A 545 15.84 -28.54 -20.66
N PRO A 546 15.28 -29.75 -20.86
CA PRO A 546 15.38 -30.97 -20.01
C PRO A 546 15.40 -32.30 -20.82
N ALA A 547 15.63 -33.42 -20.12
CA ALA A 547 14.88 -34.71 -20.26
C ALA A 547 15.38 -35.64 -19.13
N GLN A 548 14.54 -36.30 -18.32
CA GLN A 548 13.62 -37.37 -18.72
C GLN A 548 12.44 -37.47 -17.73
N ARG A 549 11.25 -37.79 -18.24
CA ARG A 549 10.15 -38.43 -17.47
C ARG A 549 9.88 -39.83 -18.05
N PRO A 550 9.36 -40.78 -17.26
CA PRO A 550 9.10 -42.14 -17.70
C PRO A 550 7.82 -42.24 -18.57
N THR A 551 7.85 -43.25 -19.42
CA THR A 551 6.91 -43.65 -20.48
C THR A 551 5.61 -44.28 -20.01
N SER A 552 4.51 -43.99 -20.73
CA SER A 552 3.33 -44.85 -20.98
C SER A 552 2.22 -43.98 -21.62
N THR A 553 1.43 -44.31 -22.66
CA THR A 553 1.33 -45.39 -23.65
C THR A 553 0.39 -44.89 -24.77
N GLN A 554 0.74 -45.17 -26.04
CA GLN A 554 -0.10 -45.25 -27.27
C GLN A 554 -1.15 -44.17 -27.64
N ARG A 555 -0.95 -43.55 -28.81
CA ARG A 555 -1.68 -43.89 -30.06
C ARG A 555 -1.04 -43.26 -31.30
N THR A 556 -1.12 -44.00 -32.40
CA THR A 556 -0.43 -43.87 -33.68
C THR A 556 -1.03 -42.85 -34.66
N ASN A 557 -0.12 -42.10 -35.30
CA ASN A 557 -0.07 -41.44 -36.61
C ASN A 557 -1.30 -41.46 -37.56
N LEU A 558 -1.53 -40.31 -38.23
CA LEU A 558 -1.15 -40.07 -39.65
C LEU A 558 -1.66 -38.68 -40.12
N PHE A 559 -0.77 -37.79 -40.59
CA PHE A 559 -0.69 -37.28 -41.98
C PHE A 559 0.24 -36.05 -42.13
N ASN A 560 1.20 -36.21 -43.05
CA ASN A 560 1.89 -35.27 -43.97
C ASN A 560 1.30 -33.84 -44.12
N SER A 561 2.01 -32.79 -44.53
CA SER A 561 3.39 -32.55 -45.00
C SER A 561 3.55 -31.04 -45.27
N GLN A 562 4.80 -30.61 -45.53
CA GLN A 562 5.24 -29.36 -46.17
C GLN A 562 5.63 -28.16 -45.28
N SER A 563 6.95 -27.97 -45.21
CA SER A 563 7.62 -26.66 -45.17
C SER A 563 8.23 -26.41 -46.56
N PRO A 564 8.41 -25.16 -47.04
CA PRO A 564 9.67 -24.48 -46.68
C PRO A 564 9.65 -22.93 -46.64
N SER A 565 10.69 -22.42 -45.96
CA SER A 565 11.56 -21.29 -46.35
C SER A 565 11.31 -19.85 -45.87
N SER A 566 12.44 -19.31 -45.37
CA SER A 566 12.97 -17.94 -45.40
C SER A 566 12.59 -16.92 -44.32
N ILE A 567 13.53 -16.81 -43.38
CA ILE A 567 13.90 -15.67 -42.53
C ILE A 567 14.13 -14.38 -43.35
N ARG A 568 13.58 -13.25 -42.88
CA ARG A 568 14.13 -11.85 -42.88
C ARG A 568 12.97 -10.85 -42.62
N THR A 569 13.06 -9.73 -41.90
CA THR A 569 14.10 -8.96 -41.20
C THR A 569 13.38 -7.97 -40.26
N MET A 570 14.08 -7.46 -39.23
CA MET A 570 13.67 -6.30 -38.43
C MET A 570 13.34 -5.10 -39.34
N ALA A 571 12.30 -4.34 -38.98
CA ALA A 571 11.99 -3.06 -39.61
C ALA A 571 13.15 -2.09 -39.36
N SER A 572 13.56 -1.36 -40.39
CA SER A 572 14.72 -0.45 -40.34
C SER A 572 14.30 0.93 -39.84
N ASP A 573 15.24 1.74 -39.35
CA ASP A 573 14.99 3.13 -38.91
C ASP A 573 14.30 4.01 -39.97
N SER A 574 14.38 3.63 -41.25
CA SER A 574 13.63 4.24 -42.36
C SER A 574 12.11 4.03 -42.23
N ASP A 575 11.65 2.90 -41.71
CA ASP A 575 10.22 2.57 -41.57
C ASP A 575 9.59 3.31 -40.38
N TYR A 576 10.37 3.58 -39.33
CA TYR A 576 9.97 4.41 -38.20
C TYR A 576 9.94 5.90 -38.57
N MET A 577 10.93 6.38 -39.34
CA MET A 577 10.91 7.75 -39.85
C MET A 577 9.79 7.98 -40.87
N ALA A 578 9.41 6.97 -41.67
CA ALA A 578 8.25 7.07 -42.56
C ALA A 578 6.89 7.11 -41.81
N PHE A 579 6.79 6.46 -40.64
CA PHE A 579 5.63 6.55 -39.75
C PHE A 579 5.53 7.94 -39.09
N LEU A 580 6.66 8.49 -38.64
CA LEU A 580 6.72 9.85 -38.08
C LEU A 580 6.48 10.92 -39.14
N ASP A 581 7.01 10.77 -40.36
CA ASP A 581 6.72 11.69 -41.47
C ASP A 581 5.26 11.63 -41.91
N LYS A 582 4.60 10.46 -41.81
CA LYS A 582 3.15 10.32 -42.08
C LYS A 582 2.30 10.95 -40.97
N ALA A 583 2.72 10.83 -39.71
CA ALA A 583 2.08 11.49 -38.57
C ALA A 583 2.32 13.02 -38.56
N ASN A 584 3.48 13.48 -39.03
CA ASN A 584 3.81 14.91 -39.11
C ASN A 584 3.23 15.58 -40.36
N LYS A 585 3.15 14.89 -41.52
CA LYS A 585 2.38 15.38 -42.68
C LYS A 585 0.88 15.50 -42.39
N GLN A 586 0.31 14.68 -41.50
CA GLN A 586 -1.08 14.84 -41.02
C GLN A 586 -1.26 16.02 -40.04
N ARG A 587 -0.18 16.48 -39.40
CA ARG A 587 -0.19 17.62 -38.48
C ARG A 587 0.00 18.96 -39.20
N ASP A 588 0.82 19.02 -40.26
CA ASP A 588 1.00 20.25 -41.05
C ASP A 588 -0.05 20.42 -42.17
N ALA A 589 -0.60 19.33 -42.73
CA ALA A 589 -1.81 19.43 -43.58
C ALA A 589 -3.02 19.94 -42.78
N GLY A 590 -3.12 19.61 -41.48
CA GLY A 590 -4.12 20.14 -40.56
C GLY A 590 -3.91 21.62 -40.18
N ARG A 591 -2.76 22.22 -40.50
CA ARG A 591 -2.45 23.62 -40.20
C ARG A 591 -2.67 24.56 -41.39
N ASP A 592 -2.48 24.07 -42.62
CA ASP A 592 -2.78 24.83 -43.84
C ASP A 592 -4.19 24.58 -44.40
N GLU A 593 -4.84 23.43 -44.15
CA GLU A 593 -6.28 23.28 -44.45
C GLU A 593 -7.17 24.13 -43.50
N ALA A 594 -6.67 24.44 -42.29
CA ALA A 594 -7.33 25.34 -41.35
C ALA A 594 -7.33 26.82 -41.79
N ARG A 595 -6.61 27.19 -42.86
CA ARG A 595 -6.60 28.55 -43.42
C ARG A 595 -7.31 28.69 -44.76
N THR A 596 -7.67 27.60 -45.45
CA THR A 596 -8.26 27.67 -46.80
C THR A 596 -9.52 26.82 -47.04
N LYS A 597 -10.03 26.10 -46.03
CA LYS A 597 -11.38 25.49 -46.08
C LYS A 597 -12.23 25.84 -44.86
N ALA A 598 -12.22 27.12 -44.48
CA ALA A 598 -13.36 27.76 -43.83
C ALA A 598 -14.45 27.99 -44.89
N SER A 599 -15.22 26.94 -45.15
CA SER A 599 -16.47 26.84 -45.93
C SER A 599 -16.52 25.36 -46.34
N THR A 600 -17.19 24.42 -45.65
CA THR A 600 -18.55 24.50 -45.08
C THR A 600 -18.82 23.26 -44.17
N GLN A 601 -19.12 23.52 -42.88
CA GLN A 601 -20.05 22.82 -41.95
C GLN A 601 -19.68 21.51 -41.16
N PRO A 602 -20.19 21.34 -39.90
CA PRO A 602 -19.37 21.30 -38.66
C PRO A 602 -19.72 20.20 -37.60
N SER A 603 -18.87 20.04 -36.57
CA SER A 603 -19.20 19.37 -35.29
C SER A 603 -20.13 20.26 -34.43
N LYS A 604 -21.24 19.70 -33.93
CA LYS A 604 -22.23 20.47 -33.17
C LYS A 604 -21.97 20.42 -31.67
N GLN A 605 -21.30 21.46 -31.15
CA GLN A 605 -21.35 21.82 -29.74
C GLN A 605 -22.65 22.61 -29.52
N ILE A 606 -23.51 22.19 -28.58
CA ILE A 606 -24.79 22.85 -28.31
C ILE A 606 -24.51 24.06 -27.41
N GLN A 607 -24.96 25.25 -27.83
CA GLN A 607 -24.90 26.47 -27.03
C GLN A 607 -26.29 26.79 -26.50
N THR A 608 -26.37 27.11 -25.21
CA THR A 608 -27.60 27.47 -24.50
C THR A 608 -27.61 28.95 -24.10
N GLU A 609 -28.79 29.55 -24.04
CA GLU A 609 -28.99 30.94 -23.61
C GLU A 609 -29.79 30.99 -22.31
N THR A 610 -29.25 31.67 -21.30
CA THR A 610 -29.87 31.76 -19.96
C THR A 610 -30.81 32.95 -19.82
N VAL A 611 -30.67 33.99 -20.65
CA VAL A 611 -31.47 35.23 -20.55
C VAL A 611 -31.91 35.69 -21.93
N ASP A 612 -33.23 35.84 -22.10
CA ASP A 612 -33.80 36.41 -23.31
C ASP A 612 -33.46 37.89 -23.46
N GLY A 613 -33.19 38.33 -24.69
CA GLY A 613 -32.95 39.72 -25.02
C GLY A 613 -34.09 40.64 -24.56
N GLY A 614 -33.79 41.55 -23.63
CA GLY A 614 -34.76 42.51 -23.10
C GLY A 614 -35.57 42.05 -21.88
N VAL A 615 -35.35 40.82 -21.40
CA VAL A 615 -35.97 40.31 -20.15
C VAL A 615 -35.12 40.70 -18.94
N LYS A 616 -35.76 41.32 -17.94
CA LYS A 616 -35.08 41.72 -16.72
C LYS A 616 -34.88 40.52 -15.79
N VAL A 617 -33.62 40.25 -15.46
CA VAL A 617 -33.22 39.29 -14.43
C VAL A 617 -33.58 39.82 -13.03
N PRO A 618 -34.33 39.06 -12.20
CA PRO A 618 -34.61 39.40 -10.81
C PRO A 618 -33.34 39.67 -9.96
N GLU A 619 -33.40 40.67 -9.08
CA GLU A 619 -32.26 41.06 -8.23
C GLU A 619 -31.85 39.98 -7.22
N GLN A 620 -32.79 39.11 -6.83
CA GLN A 620 -32.57 37.98 -5.95
C GLN A 620 -31.58 36.98 -6.56
N LEU A 621 -31.66 36.76 -7.87
CA LEU A 621 -30.81 35.81 -8.59
C LEU A 621 -29.41 36.38 -8.87
N LYS A 622 -29.29 37.70 -9.07
CA LYS A 622 -27.99 38.37 -9.27
C LYS A 622 -27.12 38.39 -8.01
N LYS A 623 -27.71 38.18 -6.83
CA LYS A 623 -27.02 38.18 -5.54
C LYS A 623 -26.52 36.79 -5.13
N VAL A 624 -26.80 35.77 -5.93
CA VAL A 624 -26.34 34.40 -5.68
C VAL A 624 -24.87 34.33 -6.09
N ASP A 625 -23.99 34.29 -5.10
CA ASP A 625 -22.55 34.07 -5.24
C ASP A 625 -22.23 32.66 -4.74
N ALA A 626 -22.65 31.66 -5.53
CA ALA A 626 -22.56 30.26 -5.20
C ALA A 626 -22.11 29.45 -6.42
N PHE A 627 -21.45 28.32 -6.15
CA PHE A 627 -20.89 27.43 -7.16
C PHE A 627 -21.56 26.08 -7.10
N TYR A 628 -21.83 25.50 -8.26
CA TYR A 628 -22.27 24.12 -8.35
C TYR A 628 -21.04 23.21 -8.29
N VAL A 629 -20.97 22.40 -7.24
CA VAL A 629 -19.81 21.55 -6.97
C VAL A 629 -19.80 20.39 -7.95
N SER A 630 -18.86 20.43 -8.90
CA SER A 630 -18.61 19.41 -9.93
C SER A 630 -17.14 19.50 -10.36
N GLU A 631 -16.66 18.66 -11.29
CA GLU A 631 -15.24 18.67 -11.70
C GLU A 631 -14.72 20.04 -12.20
N THR A 632 -15.63 20.96 -12.58
CA THR A 632 -15.29 22.30 -13.07
C THR A 632 -15.61 23.43 -12.10
N ASP A 633 -16.33 23.17 -10.99
CA ASP A 633 -16.80 24.16 -10.01
C ASP A 633 -17.23 25.50 -10.66
N GLU A 634 -18.28 25.44 -11.49
CA GLU A 634 -18.77 26.61 -12.24
C GLU A 634 -19.82 27.39 -11.41
N PRO A 635 -19.85 28.73 -11.50
CA PRO A 635 -20.80 29.54 -10.76
C PRO A 635 -22.22 29.33 -11.29
N PHE A 636 -23.21 29.52 -10.43
CA PHE A 636 -24.60 29.58 -10.88
C PHE A 636 -24.85 30.84 -11.71
N GLU A 637 -25.34 30.65 -12.94
CA GLU A 637 -25.71 31.73 -13.84
C GLU A 637 -27.22 32.02 -13.72
N PRO A 638 -27.64 33.30 -13.64
CA PRO A 638 -29.06 33.63 -13.52
C PRO A 638 -29.82 33.35 -14.82
N VAL A 639 -31.04 32.82 -14.69
CA VAL A 639 -31.94 32.48 -15.79
C VAL A 639 -33.15 33.41 -15.80
N ALA A 640 -33.49 33.95 -16.97
CA ALA A 640 -34.72 34.70 -17.20
C ALA A 640 -35.19 34.58 -18.67
N LEU A 641 -36.17 33.70 -18.93
CA LEU A 641 -36.64 33.34 -20.28
C LEU A 641 -38.15 33.57 -20.43
N SER A 642 -38.58 34.09 -21.57
CA SER A 642 -40.00 34.39 -21.85
C SER A 642 -40.79 33.11 -22.07
N TRP A 643 -41.88 32.93 -21.32
CA TRP A 643 -42.72 31.74 -21.46
C TRP A 643 -44.19 32.07 -21.16
N LYS A 644 -44.99 32.24 -22.21
CA LYS A 644 -46.43 32.55 -22.11
C LYS A 644 -47.23 31.52 -21.31
N GLY A 645 -46.74 30.27 -21.23
CA GLY A 645 -47.35 29.23 -20.41
C GLY A 645 -47.30 29.52 -18.91
N ALA A 646 -46.34 30.33 -18.44
CA ALA A 646 -46.16 30.66 -17.02
C ALA A 646 -47.41 31.33 -16.42
N SER A 647 -48.06 32.25 -17.13
CA SER A 647 -49.28 32.93 -16.67
C SER A 647 -50.49 31.99 -16.51
N SER A 648 -50.43 30.80 -17.12
CA SER A 648 -51.43 29.74 -16.97
C SER A 648 -50.96 28.59 -16.05
N GLY A 649 -49.79 28.73 -15.42
CA GLY A 649 -49.17 27.68 -14.60
C GLY A 649 -48.66 26.48 -15.38
N LYS A 650 -48.60 26.56 -16.72
CA LYS A 650 -48.12 25.48 -17.59
C LYS A 650 -46.59 25.49 -17.61
N TRP A 651 -45.98 24.38 -17.20
CA TRP A 651 -44.53 24.16 -17.31
C TRP A 651 -44.15 23.75 -18.73
N PRO A 652 -42.98 24.18 -19.25
CA PRO A 652 -42.48 23.68 -20.53
C PRO A 652 -42.13 22.19 -20.42
N GLY A 653 -42.58 21.40 -21.40
CA GLY A 653 -42.05 20.04 -21.61
C GLY A 653 -40.59 20.06 -22.07
N THR A 654 -39.94 18.89 -22.17
CA THR A 654 -38.53 18.78 -22.60
C THR A 654 -38.28 19.42 -23.96
N ASP A 655 -39.16 19.17 -24.93
CA ASP A 655 -39.09 19.75 -26.28
C ASP A 655 -39.32 21.26 -26.35
N GLU A 656 -40.25 21.76 -25.52
CA GLU A 656 -40.56 23.18 -25.41
C GLU A 656 -39.41 23.92 -24.72
N PHE A 657 -38.82 23.31 -23.68
CA PHE A 657 -37.68 23.85 -22.95
C PHE A 657 -36.40 23.87 -23.79
N ALA A 658 -36.13 22.81 -24.56
CA ALA A 658 -35.02 22.76 -25.52
C ALA A 658 -35.08 23.93 -26.54
N SER A 659 -36.29 24.29 -26.97
CA SER A 659 -36.53 25.43 -27.87
C SER A 659 -36.47 26.80 -27.20
N LEU A 660 -36.57 26.87 -25.87
CA LEU A 660 -36.36 28.11 -25.11
C LEU A 660 -34.89 28.40 -24.91
N ILE A 661 -34.07 27.37 -24.66
CA ILE A 661 -32.66 27.57 -24.32
C ILE A 661 -31.74 27.45 -25.54
N THR A 662 -32.18 26.93 -26.68
CA THR A 662 -31.34 26.79 -27.89
C THR A 662 -32.04 27.27 -29.16
N SER A 663 -31.25 27.87 -30.05
CA SER A 663 -31.66 28.22 -31.43
C SER A 663 -31.22 27.18 -32.48
N GLY A 664 -30.53 26.11 -32.04
CA GLY A 664 -29.84 25.15 -32.88
C GLY A 664 -30.31 23.70 -32.71
N SER A 665 -29.37 22.77 -32.54
CA SER A 665 -29.70 21.36 -32.26
C SER A 665 -30.32 21.23 -30.87
N LYS A 666 -31.46 20.52 -30.79
CA LYS A 666 -32.10 20.25 -29.50
C LYS A 666 -31.24 19.27 -28.67
N PRO A 667 -30.87 19.63 -27.44
CA PRO A 667 -30.21 18.72 -26.50
C PRO A 667 -31.18 17.67 -25.97
N ASP A 668 -30.65 16.58 -25.43
CA ASP A 668 -31.44 15.65 -24.62
C ASP A 668 -31.70 16.28 -23.25
N ILE A 669 -32.92 16.16 -22.74
CA ILE A 669 -33.36 16.85 -21.52
C ILE A 669 -34.15 15.92 -20.61
N GLU A 670 -33.75 15.86 -19.34
CA GLU A 670 -34.44 15.14 -18.27
C GLU A 670 -34.99 16.14 -17.23
N ILE A 671 -36.20 15.90 -16.73
CA ILE A 671 -36.81 16.73 -15.68
C ILE A 671 -36.66 16.01 -14.32
N LEU A 672 -35.95 16.65 -13.41
CA LEU A 672 -35.66 16.16 -12.07
C LEU A 672 -36.52 16.87 -11.02
N SER A 673 -36.79 16.18 -9.92
CA SER A 673 -37.36 16.80 -8.72
C SER A 673 -36.29 17.56 -7.93
N GLU A 674 -36.69 18.54 -7.12
CA GLU A 674 -35.78 19.26 -6.21
C GLU A 674 -34.96 18.30 -5.34
N LYS A 675 -35.61 17.26 -4.80
CA LYS A 675 -34.96 16.24 -3.96
C LYS A 675 -34.03 15.31 -4.76
N SER A 676 -34.26 15.14 -6.05
CA SER A 676 -33.39 14.35 -6.93
C SER A 676 -32.13 15.13 -7.29
N PHE A 677 -32.26 16.43 -7.52
CA PHE A 677 -31.16 17.33 -7.82
C PHE A 677 -30.33 17.67 -6.57
N ASP A 678 -31.00 18.00 -5.46
CA ASP A 678 -30.37 18.38 -4.20
C ASP A 678 -30.84 17.49 -3.04
N PRO A 679 -30.45 16.20 -3.03
CA PRO A 679 -30.89 15.24 -2.01
C PRO A 679 -30.36 15.57 -0.61
N ARG A 680 -29.32 16.41 -0.50
CA ARG A 680 -28.65 16.79 0.75
C ARG A 680 -28.95 18.23 1.18
N SER A 681 -29.84 18.93 0.47
CA SER A 681 -30.19 20.31 0.77
C SER A 681 -28.98 21.28 0.71
N GLN A 682 -27.95 20.93 -0.07
CA GLN A 682 -26.72 21.69 -0.27
C GLN A 682 -26.96 23.01 -1.01
N TYR A 683 -27.95 23.04 -1.91
CA TYR A 683 -28.31 24.20 -2.72
C TYR A 683 -29.61 24.86 -2.26
N SER A 684 -29.95 24.70 -0.97
CA SER A 684 -31.19 25.23 -0.40
C SER A 684 -31.26 26.75 -0.51
N SER A 685 -30.13 27.46 -0.38
CA SER A 685 -30.05 28.92 -0.52
C SER A 685 -30.34 29.38 -1.95
N GLU A 686 -29.85 28.64 -2.93
CA GLU A 686 -30.00 28.91 -4.37
C GLU A 686 -31.44 28.63 -4.79
N ILE A 687 -32.00 27.49 -4.37
CA ILE A 687 -33.41 27.15 -4.57
C ILE A 687 -34.30 28.18 -3.88
N GLN A 688 -33.93 28.63 -2.67
CA GLN A 688 -34.65 29.70 -1.99
C GLN A 688 -34.58 31.03 -2.76
N ALA A 689 -33.43 31.38 -3.32
CA ALA A 689 -33.28 32.57 -4.15
C ALA A 689 -34.18 32.51 -5.40
N VAL A 690 -34.35 31.33 -6.01
CA VAL A 690 -35.28 31.10 -7.11
C VAL A 690 -36.74 31.32 -6.68
N ARG A 691 -37.13 30.83 -5.49
CA ARG A 691 -38.48 31.09 -4.94
C ARG A 691 -38.71 32.56 -4.62
N ALA A 692 -37.73 33.20 -4.00
CA ALA A 692 -37.77 34.63 -3.65
C ALA A 692 -37.87 35.52 -4.89
N ALA A 693 -37.28 35.11 -6.01
CA ALA A 693 -37.39 35.82 -7.29
C ALA A 693 -38.83 35.89 -7.80
N VAL A 694 -39.62 34.82 -7.65
CA VAL A 694 -41.04 34.78 -8.03
C VAL A 694 -41.92 35.52 -7.01
N ALA A 695 -41.68 35.34 -5.71
CA ALA A 695 -42.44 36.06 -4.68
C ALA A 695 -42.23 37.58 -4.74
N ALA A 696 -41.10 38.03 -5.28
CA ALA A 696 -40.82 39.45 -5.49
C ALA A 696 -41.58 40.06 -6.68
N SER A 697 -42.04 39.26 -7.66
CA SER A 697 -42.80 39.76 -8.81
C SER A 697 -44.31 39.83 -8.54
N ASP A 698 -44.84 39.01 -7.62
CA ASP A 698 -46.23 39.06 -7.18
C ASP A 698 -46.36 38.93 -5.65
N SER A 699 -46.69 40.05 -4.99
CA SER A 699 -46.92 40.13 -3.54
C SER A 699 -48.02 39.21 -2.99
N LYS A 700 -48.82 38.56 -3.84
CA LYS A 700 -49.84 37.57 -3.45
C LYS A 700 -49.31 36.14 -3.35
N VAL A 701 -48.08 35.87 -3.83
CA VAL A 701 -47.46 34.55 -3.81
C VAL A 701 -46.51 34.44 -2.63
N ASN A 702 -46.75 33.48 -1.73
CA ASN A 702 -45.79 33.17 -0.67
C ASN A 702 -44.61 32.39 -1.23
N GLU A 703 -43.40 32.73 -0.80
CA GLU A 703 -42.15 32.08 -1.22
C GLU A 703 -42.18 30.56 -1.03
N SER A 704 -42.76 30.06 0.07
CA SER A 704 -42.88 28.63 0.37
C SER A 704 -43.77 27.86 -0.60
N ASP A 705 -44.70 28.54 -1.28
CA ASP A 705 -45.66 27.93 -2.20
C ASP A 705 -45.14 27.91 -3.65
N VAL A 706 -43.99 28.53 -3.91
CA VAL A 706 -43.34 28.56 -5.22
C VAL A 706 -42.72 27.19 -5.53
N LYS A 707 -43.25 26.55 -6.57
CA LYS A 707 -42.73 25.27 -7.09
C LYS A 707 -41.48 25.50 -7.94
N VAL A 708 -40.46 24.70 -7.67
CA VAL A 708 -39.20 24.67 -8.43
C VAL A 708 -39.09 23.33 -9.15
N LYS A 709 -38.58 23.35 -10.40
CA LYS A 709 -38.20 22.16 -11.15
C LYS A 709 -36.77 22.28 -11.64
N VAL A 710 -36.12 21.14 -11.84
CA VAL A 710 -34.77 21.09 -12.36
C VAL A 710 -34.76 20.39 -13.72
N TYR A 711 -34.13 20.98 -14.72
CA TYR A 711 -33.96 20.38 -16.03
C TYR A 711 -32.47 20.08 -16.21
N ARG A 712 -32.12 18.80 -16.40
CA ARG A 712 -30.77 18.35 -16.74
C ARG A 712 -30.66 18.29 -18.26
N VAL A 713 -29.73 19.04 -18.84
CA VAL A 713 -29.60 19.26 -20.30
C VAL A 713 -28.25 18.75 -20.77
N GLU A 714 -28.21 17.82 -21.72
CA GLU A 714 -26.96 17.27 -22.28
C GLU A 714 -26.46 18.14 -23.44
N VAL A 715 -25.33 18.84 -23.23
CA VAL A 715 -24.76 19.80 -24.20
C VAL A 715 -23.50 19.30 -24.90
N GLY A 716 -23.01 18.12 -24.53
CA GLY A 716 -21.92 17.38 -25.20
C GLY A 716 -21.61 16.05 -24.50
N ASN A 717 -20.67 15.28 -25.06
CA ASN A 717 -20.38 13.87 -24.67
C ASN A 717 -20.17 13.61 -23.16
N SER A 718 -19.78 14.61 -22.39
CA SER A 718 -19.63 14.54 -20.93
C SER A 718 -20.05 15.83 -20.22
N ARG A 719 -20.74 16.74 -20.93
CA ARG A 719 -21.08 18.08 -20.41
C ARG A 719 -22.58 18.19 -20.30
N VAL A 720 -23.04 18.56 -19.10
CA VAL A 720 -24.45 18.77 -18.81
C VAL A 720 -24.67 20.12 -18.13
N GLU A 721 -25.88 20.62 -18.22
CA GLU A 721 -26.32 21.83 -17.52
C GLU A 721 -27.54 21.52 -16.66
N TYR A 722 -27.53 21.99 -15.42
CA TYR A 722 -28.65 21.88 -14.48
C TYR A 722 -29.37 23.22 -14.37
N TRP A 723 -30.62 23.26 -14.82
CA TRP A 723 -31.46 24.45 -14.84
C TRP A 723 -32.50 24.38 -13.73
N ILE A 724 -32.26 25.08 -12.63
CA ILE A 724 -33.14 25.18 -11.46
C ILE A 724 -34.10 26.35 -11.68
N ILE A 725 -35.34 26.07 -12.04
CA ILE A 725 -36.27 27.09 -12.54
C ILE A 725 -37.65 27.08 -11.85
N ALA A 726 -38.27 28.25 -11.79
CA ALA A 726 -39.64 28.49 -11.33
C ALA A 726 -40.45 29.30 -12.35
N LEU A 727 -41.77 29.13 -12.34
CA LEU A 727 -42.69 29.91 -13.18
C LEU A 727 -43.01 31.25 -12.50
N ASP A 728 -42.72 32.34 -13.20
CA ASP A 728 -43.18 33.68 -12.84
C ASP A 728 -44.43 34.00 -13.67
N GLY A 729 -45.60 33.66 -13.12
CA GLY A 729 -46.88 33.81 -13.80
C GLY A 729 -47.30 35.26 -14.02
N ALA A 730 -46.88 36.17 -13.14
CA ALA A 730 -47.21 37.58 -13.20
C ALA A 730 -46.48 38.28 -14.35
N GLU A 731 -45.21 37.93 -14.59
CA GLU A 731 -44.42 38.48 -15.69
C GLU A 731 -44.39 37.59 -16.94
N GLY A 732 -45.02 36.41 -16.90
CA GLY A 732 -45.12 35.51 -18.05
C GLY A 732 -43.76 34.93 -18.48
N LYS A 733 -42.90 34.62 -17.51
CA LYS A 733 -41.52 34.17 -17.73
C LYS A 733 -41.12 33.02 -16.81
N ILE A 734 -39.98 32.43 -17.10
CA ILE A 734 -39.29 31.43 -16.27
C ILE A 734 -38.06 32.11 -15.68
N VAL A 735 -37.87 31.97 -14.37
CA VAL A 735 -36.72 32.53 -13.65
C VAL A 735 -36.01 31.44 -12.86
N GLY A 736 -34.69 31.53 -12.71
CA GLY A 736 -33.93 30.46 -12.09
C GLY A 736 -32.43 30.64 -12.05
N LEU A 737 -31.72 29.55 -11.85
CA LEU A 737 -30.26 29.46 -11.91
C LEU A 737 -29.86 28.28 -12.81
N MET A 738 -28.78 28.44 -13.56
CA MET A 738 -28.17 27.40 -14.37
C MET A 738 -26.78 27.09 -13.84
N ALA A 739 -26.43 25.81 -13.76
CA ALA A 739 -25.09 25.36 -13.42
C ALA A 739 -24.53 24.41 -14.49
N LYS A 740 -23.26 24.58 -14.83
CA LYS A 740 -22.53 23.67 -15.71
C LYS A 740 -21.90 22.54 -14.88
N ALA A 741 -21.95 21.33 -15.41
CA ALA A 741 -21.35 20.17 -14.80
C ALA A 741 -20.73 19.23 -15.84
N ILE A 742 -19.75 18.44 -15.40
CA ILE A 742 -19.22 17.31 -16.15
C ILE A 742 -19.74 16.03 -15.52
N GLU A 743 -20.34 15.16 -16.33
CA GLU A 743 -20.74 13.81 -15.93
C GLU A 743 -19.93 12.79 -16.74
N SER A 744 -19.34 11.80 -16.06
CA SER A 744 -18.46 10.79 -16.65
C SER A 744 -19.11 9.42 -16.80
#